data_AF-A0A1U7LYB4-F1
#
_entry.id   AF-A0A1U7LYB4-F1
#
_cell.length_a   1.000
_cell.length_b   1.000
_cell.length_c   1.000
_cell.angle_alpha   90.00
_cell.angle_beta   90.00
_cell.angle_gamma   90.00
#
_symmetry.space_group_name_H-M   'P 1'
#
loop_
_entity.id
_entity.type
_entity.pdbx_description
1 polymer ?
#
loop_
_entity_poly.entity_id
_entity_poly.type
_entity_poly.pdbx_seq_one_letter_code
_entity_poly.pdbx_strand_id
1 'polypeptide(L)'
;MNKKIEKGVITVILSSMILTNTTFAASTIINKSETVYVLKEDDNIKDKTVSVWLNSKEDIKGKDKSNLKNIKNLKTDEKIENKNGYINWDENVKDIYYQGESEENIPIDVKIDYYLDGEKIENNELKGKSGHLKVVISTENNKYVIKKIDGKNTKVYAPYTVIAAMSFPQEVVSNIESKDAKIAKDGKNELVTSVLTPGLKENFETILEDRQMEEFKSEAEIEMDVKNYDPVEAYVVISNELFQNKADLETIDNLRNGVRELEDNSKKLVDASTKLSDAQHKLNSGITELGDGTVKLKDGSNELYEKSGEFEDKLDEVIEKVKPVPGAAQEMYEGGSKLTSGISDYTSAVGKMNEKTGEMKDGAKKLHDGSVELDNGLGKLKDATSQLREGSSKLSKIDELKEEVMSKLIELKNGIGKLSAGATELNAGANKAVESAGELVTGESEFNRNLQMLNSKVQEISVPDLSGIENINVEGDLQSIGQSAKSIGASVNDIKQVIGLLNQIQDPESKAIAQQAISQLAGSAQNIGQNAQSIGVSTNNVAAKLQALSGLSEMSNNLSSLKELKSGMNQLAAASEKINTGIEKLPSGLKELQAGTEKLSNGASEINSQLEKAMSEAASKMDTSELMKLSDSLVKLDDAASKLKDGSSQLREGTEQSEEAVNLFTDAITELNSNSPKLNSGATELTNGLLEFRDKSKLFDDFPRLKTEGIAPMRDGIKKLDNGIIDLNSGAIELKDGGDLIDDNMKIFAEKLAEFKQRGIDELDKKTEELPEFKEIVDTMSELSKKDSSFTGTTEGFDTKYRIIEKIK
;
A
#
# COMPACT_ATOMS: atom_id res chain seq x y z
N MET A 1 4.69 29.51 48.36
CA MET A 1 5.13 29.05 49.70
C MET A 1 5.45 30.27 50.57
N ASN A 2 5.01 30.31 51.83
CA ASN A 2 4.85 31.53 52.64
C ASN A 2 6.21 32.21 52.95
N LYS A 3 6.27 33.55 53.14
CA LYS A 3 7.49 34.31 53.53
C LYS A 3 8.24 33.69 54.73
N LYS A 4 7.63 32.76 55.46
CA LYS A 4 8.17 32.00 56.59
C LYS A 4 9.53 31.30 56.40
N ILE A 5 9.92 30.90 55.18
CA ILE A 5 11.19 30.14 54.99
C ILE A 5 12.41 31.05 55.03
N GLU A 6 12.41 32.09 54.21
CA GLU A 6 13.43 33.15 54.23
C GLU A 6 13.53 33.79 55.63
N LYS A 7 12.37 34.08 56.22
CA LYS A 7 12.25 34.52 57.62
C LYS A 7 12.88 33.53 58.60
N GLY A 8 12.63 32.23 58.42
CA GLY A 8 13.19 31.18 59.25
C GLY A 8 14.71 31.08 59.13
N VAL A 9 15.26 31.18 57.92
CA VAL A 9 16.71 31.12 57.68
C VAL A 9 17.40 32.35 58.29
N ILE A 10 16.90 33.56 58.02
CA ILE A 10 17.47 34.81 58.55
C ILE A 10 17.38 34.84 60.08
N THR A 11 16.22 34.53 60.66
CA THR A 11 16.05 34.52 62.12
C THR A 11 16.90 33.44 62.78
N VAL A 12 17.04 32.25 62.18
CA VAL A 12 17.94 31.19 62.70
C VAL A 12 19.39 31.64 62.65
N ILE A 13 19.84 32.31 61.59
CA ILE A 13 21.21 32.83 61.49
C ILE A 13 21.44 33.90 62.57
N LEU A 14 20.56 34.90 62.69
CA LEU A 14 20.67 35.95 63.72
C LEU A 14 20.62 35.36 65.15
N SER A 15 19.73 34.40 65.40
CA SER A 15 19.63 33.72 66.69
C SER A 15 20.88 32.87 66.99
N SER A 16 21.45 32.24 65.96
CA SER A 16 22.68 31.45 66.11
C SER A 16 23.88 32.32 66.46
N MET A 17 23.97 33.54 65.91
CA MET A 17 25.03 34.50 66.26
C MET A 17 24.97 34.88 67.75
N ILE A 18 23.76 34.96 68.33
CA ILE A 18 23.54 35.30 69.75
C ILE A 18 23.82 34.10 70.69
N LEU A 19 23.65 32.86 70.21
CA LEU A 19 23.67 31.65 71.05
C LEU A 19 24.95 30.81 70.97
N THR A 20 25.87 31.08 70.05
CA THR A 20 27.11 30.30 69.93
C THR A 20 28.29 30.99 70.61
N ASN A 21 28.63 30.57 71.84
CA ASN A 21 29.95 30.77 72.42
C ASN A 21 30.82 29.55 72.08
N THR A 22 31.52 29.59 70.94
CA THR A 22 32.53 28.59 70.59
C THR A 22 33.91 29.24 70.62
N THR A 23 34.61 29.14 71.74
CA THR A 23 36.03 29.47 71.82
C THR A 23 36.85 28.38 71.12
N PHE A 24 37.38 28.69 69.94
CA PHE A 24 38.42 27.88 69.31
C PHE A 24 39.76 28.11 70.03
N ALA A 25 40.44 27.02 70.37
CA ALA A 25 41.78 27.08 70.95
C ALA A 25 42.79 27.53 69.88
N ALA A 26 43.37 28.72 70.07
CA ALA A 26 44.57 29.17 69.37
C ALA A 26 45.56 29.78 70.38
N SER A 27 46.85 29.74 70.03
CA SER A 27 48.08 30.04 70.80
C SER A 27 48.00 31.21 71.79
N THR A 28 48.80 31.15 72.88
CA THR A 28 48.96 32.13 73.98
C THR A 28 48.41 33.54 73.69
N ILE A 29 47.10 33.70 73.86
CA ILE A 29 46.37 34.96 73.76
C ILE A 29 46.17 35.49 75.18
N ILE A 30 46.48 36.77 75.38
CA ILE A 30 46.16 37.49 76.62
C ILE A 30 44.71 37.98 76.49
N ASN A 31 43.81 37.52 77.36
CA ASN A 31 42.45 38.05 77.41
C ASN A 31 42.50 39.43 78.09
N LYS A 32 41.99 40.45 77.40
CA LYS A 32 41.87 41.81 77.94
C LYS A 32 40.40 42.15 78.11
N SER A 33 39.95 42.18 79.36
CA SER A 33 38.58 42.58 79.71
C SER A 33 38.59 44.01 80.23
N GLU A 34 37.94 44.91 79.50
CA GLU A 34 37.81 46.31 79.87
C GLU A 34 36.40 46.56 80.39
N THR A 35 36.28 47.14 81.58
CA THR A 35 35.01 47.59 82.16
C THR A 35 35.08 49.08 82.35
N VAL A 36 34.29 49.81 81.57
CA VAL A 36 34.13 51.25 81.69
C VAL A 36 33.03 51.52 82.70
N TYR A 37 33.38 51.99 83.90
CA TYR A 37 32.41 52.43 84.89
C TYR A 37 32.08 53.90 84.65
N VAL A 38 30.80 54.19 84.48
CA VAL A 38 30.29 55.53 84.20
C VAL A 38 29.27 55.89 85.27
N LEU A 39 29.45 57.04 85.91
CA LEU A 39 28.44 57.63 86.78
C LEU A 39 27.79 58.80 86.04
N LYS A 40 26.48 58.73 85.83
CA LYS A 40 25.68 59.78 85.20
C LYS A 40 24.72 60.38 86.23
N GLU A 41 24.68 61.70 86.32
CA GLU A 41 23.71 62.45 87.14
C GLU A 41 23.16 63.60 86.28
N ASP A 42 21.84 63.75 86.21
CA ASP A 42 21.14 64.73 85.36
C ASP A 42 21.66 64.71 83.90
N ASP A 43 21.74 63.53 83.29
CA ASP A 43 22.27 63.29 81.95
C ASP A 43 23.74 63.71 81.69
N ASN A 44 24.49 64.08 82.72
CA ASN A 44 25.90 64.44 82.60
C ASN A 44 26.81 63.37 83.20
N ILE A 45 27.86 62.98 82.49
CA ILE A 45 28.90 62.07 83.00
C ILE A 45 29.69 62.82 84.08
N LYS A 46 29.58 62.35 85.33
CA LYS A 46 30.29 62.90 86.48
C LYS A 46 31.62 62.21 86.73
N ASP A 47 31.67 60.91 86.50
CA ASP A 47 32.87 60.09 86.61
C ASP A 47 32.92 59.04 85.51
N LYS A 48 34.13 58.76 85.01
CA LYS A 48 34.37 57.73 83.99
C LYS A 48 35.72 57.08 84.25
N THR A 49 35.68 55.88 84.80
CA THR A 49 36.87 55.10 85.12
C THR A 49 36.87 53.82 84.30
N VAL A 50 37.96 53.55 83.60
CA VAL A 50 38.13 52.29 82.88
C VAL A 50 38.98 51.35 83.72
N SER A 51 38.42 50.21 84.09
CA SER A 51 39.13 49.10 84.72
C SER A 51 39.50 48.08 83.65
N VAL A 52 40.75 47.66 83.63
CA VAL A 52 41.25 46.64 82.72
C VAL A 52 41.75 45.45 83.52
N TRP A 53 41.27 44.27 83.15
CA TRP A 53 41.73 42.99 83.63
C TRP A 53 42.39 42.23 82.48
N LEU A 54 43.69 41.96 82.63
CA LEU A 54 44.42 41.05 81.75
C LEU A 54 44.50 39.68 82.41
N ASN A 55 44.11 38.63 81.70
CA ASN A 55 44.25 37.25 82.12
C ASN A 55 44.82 36.37 81.00
N SER A 56 45.80 35.53 81.34
CA SER A 56 46.38 34.56 80.41
C SER A 56 46.61 33.21 81.10
N LYS A 57 46.64 32.12 80.32
CA LYS A 57 47.03 30.80 80.83
C LYS A 57 48.54 30.74 81.18
N GLU A 58 49.33 31.57 80.52
CA GLU A 58 50.79 31.75 80.70
C GLU A 58 51.11 33.13 81.32
N ASP A 59 52.36 33.38 81.67
CA ASP A 59 52.82 34.68 82.19
C ASP A 59 52.54 35.81 81.17
N ILE A 60 52.00 36.94 81.64
CA ILE A 60 51.57 38.05 80.79
C ILE A 60 52.79 38.85 80.32
N LYS A 61 53.17 38.61 79.06
CA LYS A 61 54.21 39.36 78.33
C LYS A 61 53.62 39.94 77.05
N GLY A 62 53.59 41.27 76.93
CA GLY A 62 53.00 41.91 75.76
C GLY A 62 52.90 43.42 75.84
N LYS A 63 52.60 44.04 74.69
CA LYS A 63 52.35 45.48 74.58
C LYS A 63 50.85 45.71 74.50
N ASP A 64 50.29 46.12 75.62
CA ASP A 64 48.89 46.44 75.73
C ASP A 64 48.64 47.85 75.21
N LYS A 65 47.88 47.99 74.12
CA LYS A 65 47.51 49.30 73.60
C LYS A 65 46.50 49.95 74.54
N SER A 66 46.78 51.17 74.97
CA SER A 66 45.91 51.85 75.92
C SER A 66 45.94 53.36 75.68
N ASN A 67 44.78 54.00 75.73
CA ASN A 67 44.61 55.45 75.76
C ASN A 67 44.44 55.99 77.18
N LEU A 68 44.56 55.15 78.20
CA LEU A 68 44.30 55.54 79.59
C LEU A 68 45.34 56.54 80.11
N LYS A 69 44.84 57.51 80.88
CA LYS A 69 45.59 58.47 81.68
C LYS A 69 45.39 58.18 83.16
N ASN A 70 46.25 58.73 84.03
CA ASN A 70 46.14 58.58 85.49
C ASN A 70 46.07 57.11 85.97
N ILE A 71 46.88 56.25 85.35
CA ILE A 71 46.80 54.79 85.54
C ILE A 71 47.27 54.38 86.93
N LYS A 72 46.47 53.54 87.59
CA LYS A 72 46.77 52.92 88.89
C LYS A 72 46.73 51.40 88.76
N ASN A 73 47.74 50.73 89.27
CA ASN A 73 47.68 49.29 89.50
C ASN A 73 46.73 49.01 90.67
N LEU A 74 45.86 48.01 90.55
CA LEU A 74 44.86 47.70 91.56
C LEU A 74 45.31 46.62 92.56
N LYS A 75 46.46 45.98 92.31
CA LYS A 75 47.03 44.92 93.16
C LYS A 75 48.38 45.30 93.79
N THR A 76 49.14 46.18 93.15
CA THR A 76 50.47 46.61 93.61
C THR A 76 50.55 48.13 93.70
N ASP A 77 51.52 48.64 94.47
CA ASP A 77 51.81 50.09 94.54
C ASP A 77 52.68 50.60 93.37
N GLU A 78 52.89 49.77 92.34
CA GLU A 78 53.75 50.10 91.19
C GLU A 78 53.07 51.10 90.25
N LYS A 79 53.84 52.10 89.82
CA LYS A 79 53.39 53.07 88.83
C LYS A 79 53.42 52.46 87.43
N ILE A 80 52.28 52.51 86.75
CA ILE A 80 52.15 52.07 85.35
C ILE A 80 52.32 53.27 84.43
N GLU A 81 53.31 53.21 83.53
CA GLU A 81 53.56 54.27 82.55
C GLU A 81 53.00 53.87 81.17
N ASN A 82 52.12 54.70 80.63
CA ASN A 82 51.70 54.63 79.24
C ASN A 82 52.71 55.37 78.35
N LYS A 83 53.47 54.64 77.53
CA LYS A 83 54.49 55.18 76.63
C LYS A 83 53.99 55.09 75.18
N ASN A 84 53.68 56.25 74.61
CA ASN A 84 53.21 56.38 73.22
C ASN A 84 51.95 55.55 72.91
N GLY A 85 51.01 55.44 73.85
CA GLY A 85 49.75 54.70 73.68
C GLY A 85 49.86 53.20 73.98
N TYR A 86 50.94 52.77 74.64
CA TYR A 86 51.17 51.38 75.01
C TYR A 86 51.66 51.26 76.45
N ILE A 87 51.18 50.21 77.13
CA ILE A 87 51.65 49.73 78.42
C ILE A 87 52.41 48.42 78.14
N ASN A 88 53.68 48.36 78.53
CA ASN A 88 54.49 47.16 78.34
C ASN A 88 54.39 46.29 79.60
N TRP A 89 53.89 45.07 79.45
CA TRP A 89 53.84 44.05 80.50
C TRP A 89 54.95 43.03 80.28
N ASP A 90 55.78 42.82 81.29
CA ASP A 90 56.77 41.73 81.36
C ASP A 90 56.74 41.12 82.77
N GLU A 91 55.54 40.77 83.21
CA GLU A 91 55.28 40.33 84.58
C GLU A 91 55.15 38.80 84.63
N ASN A 92 55.78 38.17 85.61
CA ASN A 92 55.63 36.72 85.85
C ASN A 92 54.33 36.42 86.62
N VAL A 93 53.22 36.99 86.13
CA VAL A 93 51.87 36.81 86.69
C VAL A 93 50.87 36.54 85.58
N LYS A 94 49.81 35.82 85.93
CA LYS A 94 48.72 35.43 85.02
C LYS A 94 47.53 36.39 85.04
N ASP A 95 47.53 37.34 85.96
CA ASP A 95 46.42 38.25 86.24
C ASP A 95 46.91 39.65 86.59
N ILE A 96 46.61 40.64 85.76
CA ILE A 96 46.94 42.04 85.97
C ILE A 96 45.66 42.86 86.01
N TYR A 97 45.54 43.74 87.01
CA TYR A 97 44.40 44.64 87.18
C TYR A 97 44.91 46.06 87.28
N TYR A 98 44.44 46.92 86.41
CA TYR A 98 44.77 48.34 86.45
C TYR A 98 43.55 49.16 86.07
N GLN A 99 43.52 50.41 86.48
CA GLN A 99 42.45 51.34 86.10
C GLN A 99 43.02 52.70 85.72
N GLY A 100 42.29 53.46 84.93
CA GLY A 100 42.63 54.82 84.55
C GLY A 100 41.44 55.56 83.97
N GLU A 101 41.68 56.80 83.57
CA GLU A 101 40.69 57.68 82.95
C GLU A 101 40.86 57.67 81.43
N SER A 102 39.76 57.71 80.67
CA SER A 102 39.76 57.79 79.21
C SER A 102 38.96 58.99 78.71
N GLU A 103 39.42 59.61 77.63
CA GLU A 103 38.70 60.69 76.94
C GLU A 103 37.77 60.16 75.83
N GLU A 104 37.77 58.85 75.54
CA GLU A 104 36.91 58.26 74.50
C GLU A 104 35.42 58.42 74.82
N ASN A 105 34.63 58.69 73.78
CA ASN A 105 33.18 58.79 73.91
C ASN A 105 32.53 57.41 74.08
N ILE A 106 31.43 57.38 74.83
CA ILE A 106 30.64 56.17 75.00
C ILE A 106 29.95 55.84 73.65
N PRO A 107 30.01 54.59 73.17
CA PRO A 107 29.48 54.19 71.86
C PRO A 107 27.95 54.27 71.77
N ILE A 108 27.27 54.05 72.89
CA ILE A 108 25.81 54.06 73.01
C ILE A 108 25.43 55.10 74.06
N ASP A 109 24.59 56.05 73.70
CA ASP A 109 24.02 56.99 74.66
C ASP A 109 22.75 56.41 75.27
N VAL A 110 22.70 56.34 76.61
CA VAL A 110 21.52 55.88 77.35
C VAL A 110 20.87 57.05 78.05
N LYS A 111 19.57 57.21 77.87
CA LYS A 111 18.77 58.28 78.48
C LYS A 111 17.53 57.70 79.14
N ILE A 112 17.19 58.23 80.32
CA ILE A 112 16.02 57.82 81.09
C ILE A 112 15.14 59.05 81.30
N ASP A 113 14.00 59.09 80.62
CA ASP A 113 12.99 60.12 80.78
C ASP A 113 11.86 59.63 81.70
N TYR A 114 11.43 60.49 82.63
CA TYR A 114 10.36 60.19 83.58
C TYR A 114 9.13 61.06 83.31
N TYR A 115 7.95 60.47 83.47
CA TYR A 115 6.66 61.15 83.33
C TYR A 115 5.74 60.76 84.50
N LEU A 116 5.26 61.74 85.26
CA LEU A 116 4.30 61.52 86.35
C LEU A 116 2.93 62.06 85.91
N ASP A 117 1.90 61.22 85.97
CA ASP A 117 0.53 61.53 85.54
C ASP A 117 0.46 62.11 84.10
N GLY A 118 1.39 61.68 83.24
CA GLY A 118 1.49 62.12 81.84
C GLY A 118 2.32 63.37 81.60
N GLU A 119 2.79 64.07 82.63
CA GLU A 119 3.69 65.24 82.50
C GLU A 119 5.16 64.84 82.70
N LYS A 120 6.03 65.35 81.83
CA LYS A 120 7.47 65.12 81.93
C LYS A 120 8.02 65.74 83.21
N ILE A 121 8.86 65.01 83.93
CA ILE A 121 9.41 65.42 85.22
C ILE A 121 10.88 64.99 85.36
N GLU A 122 11.69 65.83 86.00
CA GLU A 122 13.09 65.52 86.31
C GLU A 122 13.19 64.53 87.47
N ASN A 123 14.20 63.65 87.45
CA ASN A 123 14.31 62.57 88.43
C ASN A 123 14.41 63.10 89.88
N ASN A 124 15.14 64.20 90.08
CA ASN A 124 15.31 64.82 91.40
C ASN A 124 14.00 65.43 91.97
N GLU A 125 13.03 65.78 91.11
CA GLU A 125 11.74 66.36 91.49
C GLU A 125 10.68 65.29 91.79
N LEU A 126 10.96 64.01 91.49
CA LEU A 126 10.06 62.90 91.79
C LEU A 126 10.02 62.55 93.29
N LYS A 127 11.01 63.01 94.07
CA LYS A 127 11.13 62.66 95.48
C LYS A 127 9.90 63.06 96.28
N GLY A 128 9.26 62.08 96.91
CA GLY A 128 8.06 62.22 97.73
C GLY A 128 6.75 62.34 96.95
N LYS A 129 6.77 62.32 95.61
CA LYS A 129 5.55 62.40 94.78
C LYS A 129 4.84 61.04 94.72
N SER A 130 3.55 61.07 94.40
CA SER A 130 2.70 59.89 94.23
C SER A 130 1.83 60.10 92.99
N GLY A 131 1.58 59.05 92.22
CA GLY A 131 0.84 59.13 90.95
C GLY A 131 1.20 57.95 90.04
N HIS A 132 0.84 58.05 88.77
CA HIS A 132 1.21 57.07 87.75
C HIS A 132 2.53 57.48 87.10
N LEU A 133 3.59 56.70 87.31
CA LEU A 133 4.93 56.95 86.79
C LEU A 133 5.18 56.10 85.54
N LYS A 134 5.54 56.76 84.44
CA LYS A 134 6.10 56.13 83.25
C LYS A 134 7.59 56.45 83.15
N VAL A 135 8.41 55.42 83.00
CA VAL A 135 9.86 55.48 82.79
C VAL A 135 10.14 55.01 81.37
N VAL A 136 10.83 55.85 80.60
CA VAL A 136 11.23 55.54 79.22
C VAL A 136 12.74 55.50 79.17
N ILE A 137 13.29 54.32 78.87
CA ILE A 137 14.72 54.10 78.68
C ILE A 137 14.98 54.10 77.18
N SER A 138 15.68 55.10 76.65
CA SER A 138 16.02 55.22 75.24
C SER A 138 17.53 55.08 75.02
N THR A 139 17.91 54.40 73.95
CA THR A 139 19.31 54.14 73.59
C THR A 139 19.61 54.58 72.16
N GLU A 140 20.69 55.34 71.97
CA GLU A 140 21.14 55.80 70.64
C GLU A 140 22.51 55.23 70.31
N ASN A 141 22.65 54.61 69.13
CA ASN A 141 23.90 54.02 68.69
C ASN A 141 24.68 54.96 67.77
N ASN A 142 25.83 55.43 68.25
CA ASN A 142 26.68 56.36 67.51
C ASN A 142 27.76 55.68 66.66
N LYS A 143 27.85 54.35 66.69
CA LYS A 143 28.86 53.57 65.98
C LYS A 143 28.26 52.97 64.70
N TYR A 144 28.64 53.51 63.56
CA TYR A 144 28.23 53.00 62.25
C TYR A 144 29.30 53.22 61.18
N VAL A 145 29.16 52.52 60.05
CA VAL A 145 29.86 52.82 58.79
C VAL A 145 28.85 52.92 57.65
N ILE A 146 29.24 53.63 56.59
CA ILE A 146 28.49 53.62 55.34
C ILE A 146 29.20 52.64 54.40
N LYS A 147 28.54 51.55 54.05
CA LYS A 147 29.06 50.54 53.11
C LYS A 147 28.17 50.50 51.87
N LYS A 148 28.77 50.25 50.72
CA LYS A 148 28.02 50.07 49.48
C LYS A 148 27.50 48.63 49.45
N ILE A 149 26.21 48.45 49.71
CA ILE A 149 25.52 47.16 49.76
C ILE A 149 24.43 47.20 48.69
N ASP A 150 24.41 46.19 47.82
CA ASP A 150 23.53 46.14 46.64
C ASP A 150 23.50 47.46 45.82
N GLY A 151 24.68 48.04 45.60
CA GLY A 151 24.82 49.28 44.83
C GLY A 151 24.38 50.57 45.56
N LYS A 152 23.77 50.49 46.74
CA LYS A 152 23.32 51.64 47.56
C LYS A 152 24.26 51.90 48.73
N ASN A 153 24.36 53.16 49.14
CA ASN A 153 25.11 53.54 50.35
C ASN A 153 24.24 53.26 51.58
N THR A 154 24.50 52.15 52.27
CA THR A 154 23.74 51.70 53.43
C THR A 154 24.51 52.02 54.71
N LYS A 155 23.82 52.59 55.69
CA LYS A 155 24.36 52.87 57.01
C LYS A 155 24.23 51.60 57.86
N VAL A 156 25.35 50.97 58.19
CA VAL A 156 25.39 49.77 59.03
C VAL A 156 25.96 50.14 60.40
N TYR A 157 25.15 49.99 61.42
CA TYR A 157 25.48 50.19 62.82
C TYR A 157 26.24 49.00 63.40
N ALA A 158 27.20 49.28 64.27
CA ALA A 158 27.88 48.26 65.06
C ALA A 158 26.88 47.66 66.06
N PRO A 159 26.78 46.34 66.17
CA PRO A 159 25.75 45.73 67.01
C PRO A 159 26.12 45.81 68.50
N TYR A 160 25.27 46.41 69.32
CA TYR A 160 25.39 46.45 70.78
C TYR A 160 24.15 45.86 71.43
N THR A 161 24.34 45.30 72.61
CA THR A 161 23.29 44.94 73.55
C THR A 161 23.40 45.82 74.78
N VAL A 162 22.28 46.42 75.17
CA VAL A 162 22.14 47.24 76.36
C VAL A 162 21.19 46.51 77.31
N ILE A 163 21.65 46.19 78.51
CA ILE A 163 20.83 45.60 79.56
C ILE A 163 20.63 46.67 80.63
N ALA A 164 19.41 47.18 80.76
CA ALA A 164 19.07 48.18 81.77
C ALA A 164 18.27 47.53 82.89
N ALA A 165 18.72 47.68 84.13
CA ALA A 165 18.08 47.13 85.31
C ALA A 165 17.79 48.22 86.34
N MET A 166 16.55 48.27 86.83
CA MET A 166 16.10 49.17 87.88
C MET A 166 15.44 48.34 88.98
N SER A 167 15.72 48.68 90.24
CA SER A 167 15.21 47.96 91.41
C SER A 167 14.32 48.89 92.23
N PHE A 168 13.04 48.54 92.32
CA PHE A 168 12.03 49.38 92.97
C PHE A 168 11.54 48.75 94.28
N PRO A 169 11.46 49.51 95.39
CA PRO A 169 10.89 48.98 96.64
C PRO A 169 9.39 48.72 96.54
N GLN A 170 8.92 47.53 96.90
CA GLN A 170 7.50 47.14 96.85
C GLN A 170 6.59 47.97 97.77
N GLU A 171 7.15 48.63 98.79
CA GLU A 171 6.41 49.52 99.68
C GLU A 171 6.05 50.86 99.00
N VAL A 172 6.72 51.18 97.90
CA VAL A 172 6.70 52.48 97.20
C VAL A 172 6.07 52.36 95.81
N VAL A 173 6.17 51.21 95.15
CA VAL A 173 5.63 50.99 93.80
C VAL A 173 4.63 49.82 93.78
N SER A 174 3.62 49.92 92.91
CA SER A 174 2.65 48.86 92.63
C SER A 174 2.25 48.86 91.15
N ASN A 175 1.67 47.76 90.66
CA ASN A 175 1.17 47.63 89.28
C ASN A 175 2.24 47.91 88.21
N ILE A 176 3.46 47.37 88.37
CA ILE A 176 4.49 47.51 87.35
C ILE A 176 4.09 46.71 86.11
N GLU A 177 3.98 47.39 84.97
CA GLU A 177 3.67 46.80 83.68
C GLU A 177 4.70 47.25 82.64
N SER A 178 5.11 46.33 81.77
CA SER A 178 5.96 46.62 80.62
C SER A 178 5.83 45.52 79.56
N LYS A 179 5.89 45.91 78.29
CA LYS A 179 6.02 44.98 77.15
C LYS A 179 7.49 44.78 76.73
N ASP A 180 8.39 45.55 77.32
CA ASP A 180 9.79 45.68 76.91
C ASP A 180 10.78 45.27 78.01
N ALA A 181 10.25 45.05 79.23
CA ALA A 181 11.01 44.66 80.39
C ALA A 181 10.48 43.36 81.01
N LYS A 182 11.39 42.59 81.60
CA LYS A 182 11.06 41.46 82.45
C LYS A 182 11.02 41.93 83.90
N ILE A 183 9.94 41.59 84.59
CA ILE A 183 9.69 41.97 85.98
C ILE A 183 9.86 40.72 86.85
N ALA A 184 10.70 40.81 87.87
CA ALA A 184 10.94 39.73 88.83
C ALA A 184 10.91 40.26 90.26
N LYS A 185 10.27 39.52 91.17
CA LYS A 185 10.25 39.86 92.60
C LYS A 185 11.53 39.35 93.27
N ASP A 186 12.25 40.23 93.94
CA ASP A 186 13.45 39.90 94.70
C ASP A 186 13.35 40.45 96.13
N GLY A 187 12.93 39.58 97.06
CA GLY A 187 12.70 39.94 98.45
C GLY A 187 11.67 41.07 98.61
N LYS A 188 12.16 42.25 99.01
CA LYS A 188 11.35 43.48 99.22
C LYS A 188 11.30 44.41 97.99
N ASN A 189 11.99 44.07 96.91
CA ASN A 189 12.08 44.87 95.71
C ASN A 189 11.43 44.16 94.51
N GLU A 190 11.08 44.92 93.49
CA GLU A 190 10.78 44.42 92.14
C GLU A 190 11.90 44.86 91.21
N LEU A 191 12.57 43.89 90.60
CA LEU A 191 13.62 44.11 89.61
C LEU A 191 12.98 44.16 88.23
N VAL A 192 13.19 45.27 87.53
CA VAL A 192 12.74 45.49 86.16
C VAL A 192 13.97 45.49 85.27
N THR A 193 14.05 44.55 84.33
CA THR A 193 15.20 44.40 83.42
C THR A 193 14.76 44.46 81.97
N SER A 194 15.32 45.39 81.21
CA SER A 194 15.09 45.54 79.77
C SER A 194 16.35 45.16 78.99
N VAL A 195 16.17 44.56 77.82
CA VAL A 195 17.25 44.29 76.86
C VAL A 195 16.95 45.09 75.60
N LEU A 196 17.87 45.96 75.21
CA LEU A 196 17.78 46.83 74.04
C LEU A 196 18.95 46.52 73.09
N THR A 197 18.72 46.68 71.79
CA THR A 197 19.71 46.44 70.72
C THR A 197 19.73 47.61 69.74
N PRO A 198 20.27 48.77 70.15
CA PRO A 198 20.22 49.99 69.34
C PRO A 198 21.02 49.86 68.06
N GLY A 199 20.47 50.31 66.93
CA GLY A 199 21.07 50.19 65.60
C GLY A 199 20.78 48.86 64.90
N LEU A 200 20.28 47.84 65.60
CA LEU A 200 20.07 46.51 65.02
C LEU A 200 18.83 46.47 64.10
N LYS A 201 17.78 47.21 64.44
CA LYS A 201 16.58 47.32 63.60
C LYS A 201 16.90 48.04 62.29
N GLU A 202 17.64 49.13 62.39
CA GLU A 202 18.08 49.98 61.27
C GLU A 202 18.96 49.21 60.29
N ASN A 203 19.80 48.29 60.77
CA ASN A 203 20.61 47.43 59.92
C ASN A 203 19.79 46.53 58.99
N PHE A 204 18.55 46.20 59.35
CA PHE A 204 17.75 45.25 58.59
C PHE A 204 16.44 45.82 58.04
N GLU A 205 16.19 47.13 58.13
CA GLU A 205 14.91 47.72 57.72
C GLU A 205 14.57 47.49 56.24
N THR A 206 15.60 47.36 55.39
CA THR A 206 15.44 47.17 53.95
C THR A 206 15.16 45.73 53.56
N ILE A 207 15.38 44.77 54.47
CA ILE A 207 15.35 43.32 54.20
C ILE A 207 14.31 42.61 55.08
N LEU A 208 14.09 43.08 56.31
CA LEU A 208 13.16 42.48 57.27
C LEU A 208 11.88 43.31 57.40
N GLU A 209 10.75 42.63 57.55
CA GLU A 209 9.49 43.29 57.88
C GLU A 209 9.46 43.72 59.36
N ASP A 210 8.75 44.80 59.68
CA ASP A 210 8.63 45.35 61.05
C ASP A 210 8.35 44.29 62.12
N ARG A 211 7.45 43.33 61.83
CA ARG A 211 7.09 42.25 62.75
C ARG A 211 8.28 41.36 63.15
N GLN A 212 9.29 41.23 62.29
CA GLN A 212 10.48 40.43 62.56
C GLN A 212 11.54 41.18 63.37
N MET A 213 11.42 42.50 63.40
CA MET A 213 12.31 43.39 64.14
C MET A 213 11.66 43.89 65.44
N GLU A 214 10.50 43.34 65.82
CA GLU A 214 9.78 43.68 67.07
C GLU A 214 10.65 43.47 68.31
N GLU A 215 11.60 42.53 68.28
CA GLU A 215 12.53 42.27 69.38
C GLU A 215 13.76 43.19 69.35
N PHE A 216 14.03 43.88 68.24
CA PHE A 216 15.14 44.81 68.09
C PHE A 216 14.73 46.23 68.51
N LYS A 217 14.67 46.44 69.82
CA LYS A 217 14.22 47.71 70.41
C LYS A 217 15.40 48.58 70.80
N SER A 218 15.31 49.88 70.51
CA SER A 218 16.18 50.91 71.06
C SER A 218 15.58 51.59 72.29
N GLU A 219 14.31 51.33 72.59
CA GLU A 219 13.58 51.95 73.70
C GLU A 219 12.78 50.92 74.50
N ALA A 220 12.66 51.12 75.82
CA ALA A 220 11.80 50.35 76.71
C ALA A 220 10.93 51.27 77.55
N GLU A 221 9.63 50.97 77.62
CA GLU A 221 8.68 51.68 78.45
C GLU A 221 8.26 50.84 79.66
N ILE A 222 8.31 51.45 80.84
CA ILE A 222 7.92 50.83 82.12
C ILE A 222 6.90 51.75 82.77
N GLU A 223 5.72 51.24 83.09
CA GLU A 223 4.66 51.99 83.77
C GLU A 223 4.41 51.38 85.15
N MET A 224 4.16 52.22 86.15
CA MET A 224 3.89 51.79 87.52
C MET A 224 3.13 52.86 88.30
N ASP A 225 2.40 52.45 89.34
CA ASP A 225 1.84 53.38 90.31
C ASP A 225 2.82 53.58 91.47
N VAL A 226 3.12 54.84 91.82
CA VAL A 226 4.09 55.18 92.86
C VAL A 226 3.46 55.93 94.03
N LYS A 227 3.94 55.68 95.24
CA LYS A 227 3.50 56.34 96.48
C LYS A 227 4.69 56.78 97.32
N ASN A 228 4.82 58.09 97.54
CA ASN A 228 5.96 58.70 98.23
C ASN A 228 7.29 58.22 97.62
N TYR A 229 7.41 58.38 96.31
CA TYR A 229 8.48 57.82 95.49
C TYR A 229 9.86 58.33 95.92
N ASP A 230 10.84 57.43 96.00
CA ASP A 230 12.25 57.79 96.14
C ASP A 230 12.96 57.36 94.84
N PRO A 231 13.62 58.29 94.12
CA PRO A 231 14.33 57.98 92.89
C PRO A 231 15.30 56.80 93.06
N VAL A 232 15.13 55.80 92.21
CA VAL A 232 16.01 54.62 92.18
C VAL A 232 17.07 54.79 91.10
N GLU A 233 18.21 54.13 91.32
CA GLU A 233 19.32 54.16 90.38
C GLU A 233 19.09 53.11 89.29
N ALA A 234 19.43 53.45 88.04
CA ALA A 234 19.45 52.50 86.95
C ALA A 234 20.88 52.00 86.72
N TYR A 235 21.01 50.67 86.61
CA TYR A 235 22.25 50.01 86.25
C TYR A 235 22.15 49.53 84.80
N VAL A 236 23.03 50.03 83.95
CA VAL A 236 23.01 49.75 82.52
C VAL A 236 24.31 49.08 82.11
N VAL A 237 24.23 47.92 81.48
CA VAL A 237 25.37 47.21 80.90
C VAL A 237 25.30 47.31 79.39
N ILE A 238 26.29 47.93 78.77
CA ILE A 238 26.41 48.09 77.32
C ILE A 238 27.56 47.21 76.84
N SER A 239 27.32 46.32 75.90
CA SER A 239 28.36 45.44 75.36
C SER A 239 28.06 45.02 73.92
N ASN A 240 29.10 44.90 73.09
CA ASN A 240 29.01 44.26 71.78
C ASN A 240 29.62 42.86 71.76
N GLU A 241 30.01 42.32 72.92
CA GLU A 241 30.71 41.04 73.04
C GLU A 241 29.94 39.88 72.39
N LEU A 242 28.61 39.94 72.38
CA LEU A 242 27.73 38.93 71.80
C LEU A 242 27.87 38.79 70.26
N PHE A 243 28.47 39.77 69.58
CA PHE A 243 28.52 39.83 68.11
C PHE A 243 29.93 39.68 67.53
N GLN A 244 30.92 39.40 68.37
CA GLN A 244 32.33 39.31 67.95
C GLN A 244 32.69 37.94 67.33
N ASN A 245 31.83 36.93 67.45
CA ASN A 245 32.05 35.61 66.83
C ASN A 245 31.78 35.63 65.31
N LYS A 246 32.46 34.78 64.54
CA LYS A 246 32.27 34.67 63.07
C LYS A 246 30.99 33.89 62.78
N ALA A 247 30.06 34.46 62.01
CA ALA A 247 28.91 33.72 61.47
C ALA A 247 29.33 32.77 60.34
N ASP A 248 28.74 31.58 60.30
CA ASP A 248 28.89 30.65 59.18
C ASP A 248 27.84 30.96 58.10
N LEU A 249 28.26 31.70 57.07
CA LEU A 249 27.40 32.17 55.98
C LEU A 249 27.63 31.42 54.66
N GLU A 250 28.49 30.38 54.63
CA GLU A 250 28.77 29.59 53.40
C GLU A 250 27.55 28.76 52.94
N THR A 251 26.66 28.42 53.88
CA THR A 251 25.42 27.68 53.60
C THR A 251 24.43 28.47 52.73
N ILE A 252 24.51 29.80 52.73
CA ILE A 252 23.66 30.69 51.90
C ILE A 252 24.02 30.55 50.42
N ASP A 253 25.32 30.51 50.09
CA ASP A 253 25.80 30.40 48.71
C ASP A 253 25.43 29.03 48.10
N ASN A 254 25.55 27.95 48.89
CA ASN A 254 25.16 26.61 48.47
C ASN A 254 23.66 26.49 48.20
N LEU A 255 22.82 27.10 49.05
CA LEU A 255 21.36 27.12 48.85
C LEU A 255 21.01 27.80 47.53
N ARG A 256 21.59 28.97 47.26
CA ARG A 256 21.32 29.73 46.03
C ARG A 256 21.76 28.98 44.77
N ASN A 257 22.95 28.39 44.80
CA ASN A 257 23.45 27.59 43.68
C ASN A 257 22.57 26.36 43.42
N GLY A 258 22.11 25.68 44.48
CA GLY A 258 21.19 24.55 44.36
C GLY A 258 19.82 24.94 43.78
N VAL A 259 19.29 26.11 44.14
CA VAL A 259 18.03 26.63 43.58
C VAL A 259 18.18 26.96 42.09
N ARG A 260 19.29 27.56 41.67
CA ARG A 260 19.58 27.84 40.25
C ARG A 260 19.75 26.57 39.42
N GLU A 261 20.45 25.57 39.95
CA GLU A 261 20.60 24.28 39.28
C GLU A 261 19.25 23.57 39.13
N LEU A 262 18.39 23.65 40.14
CA LEU A 262 17.02 23.14 40.08
C LEU A 262 16.20 23.88 39.01
N GLU A 263 16.35 25.20 38.89
CA GLU A 263 15.71 26.01 37.85
C GLU A 263 16.12 25.57 36.44
N ASP A 264 17.43 25.47 36.19
CA ASP A 264 17.99 25.05 34.91
C ASP A 264 17.54 23.63 34.52
N ASN A 265 17.56 22.70 35.49
CA ASN A 265 17.14 21.33 35.24
C ASN A 265 15.63 21.23 35.01
N SER A 266 14.82 22.01 35.72
CA SER A 266 13.38 22.10 35.47
C SER A 266 13.08 22.66 34.08
N LYS A 267 13.81 23.69 33.63
CA LYS A 267 13.70 24.22 32.26
C LYS A 267 14.01 23.16 31.21
N LYS A 268 15.12 22.43 31.37
CA LYS A 268 15.48 21.33 30.45
C LYS A 268 14.38 20.26 30.38
N LEU A 269 13.75 19.95 31.52
CA LEU A 269 12.67 18.96 31.57
C LEU A 269 11.39 19.46 30.88
N VAL A 270 11.04 20.74 31.02
CA VAL A 270 9.94 21.37 30.25
C VAL A 270 10.24 21.32 28.75
N ASP A 271 11.46 21.71 28.34
CA ASP A 271 11.87 21.68 26.93
C ASP A 271 11.85 20.25 26.35
N ALA A 272 12.29 19.25 27.13
CA ALA A 272 12.26 17.85 26.74
C ALA A 272 10.82 17.33 26.58
N SER A 273 9.92 17.68 27.52
CA SER A 273 8.50 17.30 27.44
C SER A 273 7.81 17.90 26.21
N THR A 274 8.15 19.15 25.86
CA THR A 274 7.63 19.81 24.66
C THR A 274 8.11 19.11 23.39
N LYS A 275 9.41 18.78 23.31
CA LYS A 275 9.97 18.02 22.17
C LYS A 275 9.35 16.64 22.01
N LEU A 276 9.02 15.97 23.11
CA LEU A 276 8.35 14.67 23.08
C LEU A 276 6.91 14.80 22.58
N SER A 277 6.15 15.81 23.03
CA SER A 277 4.82 16.12 22.47
C SER A 277 4.89 16.43 20.96
N ASP A 278 5.85 17.24 20.51
CA ASP A 278 6.05 17.52 19.07
C ASP A 278 6.35 16.24 18.26
N ALA A 279 7.14 15.32 18.83
CA ALA A 279 7.43 14.04 18.20
C ALA A 279 6.19 13.15 18.13
N GLN A 280 5.35 13.16 19.17
CA GLN A 280 4.08 12.45 19.22
C GLN A 280 3.08 12.99 18.19
N HIS A 281 2.98 14.32 18.01
CA HIS A 281 2.18 14.94 16.95
C HIS A 281 2.57 14.45 15.55
N LYS A 282 3.88 14.37 15.29
CA LYS A 282 4.39 13.85 14.01
C LYS A 282 4.04 12.38 13.81
N LEU A 283 4.07 11.58 14.87
CA LEU A 283 3.66 10.18 14.82
C LEU A 283 2.16 10.06 14.52
N ASN A 284 1.30 10.77 15.25
CA ASN A 284 -0.16 10.76 15.03
C ASN A 284 -0.55 11.25 13.63
N SER A 285 0.19 12.23 13.10
CA SER A 285 0.02 12.68 11.72
C SER A 285 0.35 11.57 10.72
N GLY A 286 1.47 10.86 10.90
CA GLY A 286 1.82 9.70 10.06
C GLY A 286 0.84 8.53 10.17
N ILE A 287 0.25 8.31 11.35
CA ILE A 287 -0.82 7.31 11.54
C ILE A 287 -2.11 7.73 10.82
N THR A 288 -2.42 9.04 10.80
CA THR A 288 -3.56 9.56 10.04
C THR A 288 -3.37 9.37 8.54
N GLU A 289 -2.17 9.64 8.02
CA GLU A 289 -1.82 9.36 6.61
C GLU A 289 -1.92 7.87 6.28
N LEU A 290 -1.54 6.98 7.21
CA LEU A 290 -1.73 5.53 7.08
C LEU A 290 -3.22 5.20 6.97
N GLY A 291 -4.06 5.74 7.87
CA GLY A 291 -5.51 5.58 7.83
C GLY A 291 -6.11 6.00 6.48
N ASP A 292 -5.76 7.19 5.99
CA ASP A 292 -6.19 7.67 4.66
C ASP A 292 -5.71 6.75 3.52
N GLY A 293 -4.49 6.21 3.64
CA GLY A 293 -3.95 5.21 2.73
C GLY A 293 -4.77 3.92 2.71
N THR A 294 -5.24 3.45 3.87
CA THR A 294 -6.11 2.26 3.95
C THR A 294 -7.48 2.49 3.30
N VAL A 295 -8.04 3.69 3.40
CA VAL A 295 -9.31 4.04 2.72
C VAL A 295 -9.13 3.97 1.20
N LYS A 296 -8.06 4.57 0.66
CA LYS A 296 -7.76 4.50 -0.78
C LYS A 296 -7.53 3.05 -1.24
N LEU A 297 -6.84 2.25 -0.43
CA LEU A 297 -6.59 0.84 -0.74
C LEU A 297 -7.91 0.04 -0.76
N LYS A 298 -8.83 0.34 0.16
CA LYS A 298 -10.17 -0.25 0.20
C LYS A 298 -10.97 0.08 -1.05
N ASP A 299 -11.00 1.34 -1.44
CA ASP A 299 -11.71 1.79 -2.66
C ASP A 299 -11.17 1.06 -3.90
N GLY A 300 -9.85 0.99 -4.05
CA GLY A 300 -9.23 0.25 -5.15
C GLY A 300 -9.49 -1.27 -5.11
N SER A 301 -9.54 -1.88 -3.93
CA SER A 301 -9.90 -3.30 -3.76
C SER A 301 -11.37 -3.56 -4.15
N ASN A 302 -12.28 -2.64 -3.81
CA ASN A 302 -13.69 -2.73 -4.17
C ASN A 302 -13.89 -2.62 -5.69
N GLU A 303 -13.25 -1.64 -6.32
CA GLU A 303 -13.28 -1.47 -7.78
C GLU A 303 -12.76 -2.73 -8.49
N LEU A 304 -11.65 -3.31 -8.01
CA LEU A 304 -11.12 -4.56 -8.55
C LEU A 304 -12.08 -5.75 -8.35
N TYR A 305 -12.76 -5.81 -7.20
CA TYR A 305 -13.77 -6.84 -6.94
C TYR A 305 -14.98 -6.69 -7.87
N GLU A 306 -15.44 -5.48 -8.15
CA GLU A 306 -16.54 -5.23 -9.10
C GLU A 306 -16.12 -5.59 -10.53
N LYS A 307 -14.97 -5.10 -10.99
CA LYS A 307 -14.46 -5.35 -12.35
C LYS A 307 -14.17 -6.83 -12.62
N SER A 308 -13.73 -7.57 -11.60
CA SER A 308 -13.58 -9.03 -11.72
C SER A 308 -14.90 -9.77 -11.81
N GLY A 309 -16.00 -9.20 -11.27
CA GLY A 309 -17.36 -9.74 -11.43
C GLY A 309 -17.90 -9.49 -12.83
N GLU A 310 -17.77 -8.26 -13.35
CA GLU A 310 -18.11 -7.95 -14.75
C GLU A 310 -17.36 -8.86 -15.75
N PHE A 311 -16.11 -9.20 -15.43
CA PHE A 311 -15.32 -10.13 -16.23
C PHE A 311 -15.85 -11.58 -16.14
N GLU A 312 -16.21 -12.04 -14.95
CA GLU A 312 -16.84 -13.35 -14.73
C GLU A 312 -18.10 -13.50 -15.59
N ASP A 313 -18.96 -12.48 -15.60
CA ASP A 313 -20.20 -12.46 -16.38
C ASP A 313 -19.93 -12.49 -17.89
N LYS A 314 -18.96 -11.70 -18.37
CA LYS A 314 -18.57 -11.71 -19.80
C LYS A 314 -17.94 -13.04 -20.21
N LEU A 315 -17.19 -13.69 -19.32
CA LEU A 315 -16.63 -15.01 -19.60
C LEU A 315 -17.75 -16.05 -19.69
N ASP A 316 -18.78 -15.99 -18.84
CA ASP A 316 -19.95 -16.87 -18.94
C ASP A 316 -20.66 -16.71 -20.29
N GLU A 317 -20.85 -15.47 -20.77
CA GLU A 317 -21.45 -15.22 -22.09
C GLU A 317 -20.63 -15.86 -23.23
N VAL A 318 -19.30 -15.77 -23.16
CA VAL A 318 -18.40 -16.40 -24.13
C VAL A 318 -18.50 -17.92 -24.04
N ILE A 319 -18.46 -18.49 -22.84
CA ILE A 319 -18.57 -19.95 -22.60
C ILE A 319 -19.87 -20.46 -23.21
N GLU A 320 -21.01 -19.80 -22.99
CA GLU A 320 -22.30 -20.21 -23.55
C GLU A 320 -22.29 -20.20 -25.09
N LYS A 321 -21.65 -19.21 -25.71
CA LYS A 321 -21.56 -19.10 -27.17
C LYS A 321 -20.63 -20.12 -27.81
N VAL A 322 -19.54 -20.51 -27.13
CA VAL A 322 -18.56 -21.48 -27.69
C VAL A 322 -18.90 -22.94 -27.36
N LYS A 323 -19.70 -23.19 -26.32
CA LYS A 323 -20.16 -24.52 -25.91
C LYS A 323 -20.76 -25.40 -27.03
N PRO A 324 -21.57 -24.90 -27.97
CA PRO A 324 -22.13 -25.75 -29.04
C PRO A 324 -21.13 -26.06 -30.18
N VAL A 325 -20.00 -25.35 -30.26
CA VAL A 325 -19.08 -25.41 -31.41
C VAL A 325 -18.48 -26.81 -31.62
N PRO A 326 -18.01 -27.56 -30.59
CA PRO A 326 -17.49 -28.90 -30.81
C PRO A 326 -18.50 -29.88 -31.42
N GLY A 327 -19.77 -29.77 -31.00
CA GLY A 327 -20.86 -30.60 -31.54
C GLY A 327 -21.14 -30.28 -33.00
N ALA A 328 -21.25 -28.99 -33.34
CA ALA A 328 -21.44 -28.56 -34.73
C ALA A 328 -20.26 -28.96 -35.63
N ALA A 329 -19.03 -28.83 -35.14
CA ALA A 329 -17.82 -29.24 -35.85
C ALA A 329 -17.79 -30.75 -36.14
N GLN A 330 -18.23 -31.56 -35.17
CA GLN A 330 -18.39 -33.01 -35.35
C GLN A 330 -19.42 -33.34 -36.44
N GLU A 331 -20.60 -32.72 -36.40
CA GLU A 331 -21.66 -32.95 -37.40
C GLU A 331 -21.18 -32.58 -38.82
N MET A 332 -20.47 -31.47 -38.96
CA MET A 332 -19.88 -31.06 -40.22
C MET A 332 -18.85 -32.06 -40.74
N TYR A 333 -17.93 -32.52 -39.88
CA TYR A 333 -16.95 -33.54 -40.25
C TYR A 333 -17.62 -34.84 -40.71
N GLU A 334 -18.65 -35.31 -40.00
CA GLU A 334 -19.41 -36.50 -40.40
C GLU A 334 -20.12 -36.30 -41.75
N GLY A 335 -20.68 -35.10 -41.99
CA GLY A 335 -21.28 -34.73 -43.26
C GLY A 335 -20.26 -34.72 -44.40
N GLY A 336 -19.08 -34.12 -44.18
CA GLY A 336 -17.96 -34.11 -45.13
C GLY A 336 -17.49 -35.53 -45.45
N SER A 337 -17.32 -36.38 -44.45
CA SER A 337 -16.91 -37.78 -44.65
C SER A 337 -17.91 -38.56 -45.52
N LYS A 338 -19.22 -38.41 -45.26
CA LYS A 338 -20.27 -39.00 -46.10
C LYS A 338 -20.21 -38.50 -47.55
N LEU A 339 -19.96 -37.21 -47.74
CA LEU A 339 -19.80 -36.60 -49.07
C LEU A 339 -18.59 -37.16 -49.82
N THR A 340 -17.43 -37.26 -49.16
CA THR A 340 -16.22 -37.87 -49.75
C THR A 340 -16.47 -39.31 -50.15
N SER A 341 -17.14 -40.10 -49.31
CA SER A 341 -17.52 -41.48 -49.65
C SER A 341 -18.42 -41.55 -50.88
N GLY A 342 -19.47 -40.71 -50.93
CA GLY A 342 -20.36 -40.66 -52.10
C GLY A 342 -19.67 -40.23 -53.39
N ILE A 343 -18.72 -39.29 -53.32
CA ILE A 343 -17.89 -38.89 -54.48
C ILE A 343 -16.94 -40.03 -54.89
N SER A 344 -16.39 -40.79 -53.94
CA SER A 344 -15.56 -41.95 -54.25
C SER A 344 -16.34 -43.06 -54.96
N ASP A 345 -17.56 -43.34 -54.52
CA ASP A 345 -18.48 -44.28 -55.19
C ASP A 345 -18.80 -43.81 -56.61
N TYR A 346 -19.10 -42.52 -56.76
CA TYR A 346 -19.36 -41.87 -58.05
C TYR A 346 -18.17 -42.04 -59.02
N THR A 347 -16.96 -41.65 -58.59
CA THR A 347 -15.76 -41.70 -59.45
C THR A 347 -15.43 -43.12 -59.87
N SER A 348 -15.66 -44.10 -58.98
CA SER A 348 -15.52 -45.52 -59.27
C SER A 348 -16.53 -46.01 -60.32
N ALA A 349 -17.78 -45.56 -60.25
CA ALA A 349 -18.82 -45.90 -61.24
C ALA A 349 -18.50 -45.33 -62.62
N VAL A 350 -18.05 -44.06 -62.69
CA VAL A 350 -17.63 -43.42 -63.94
C VAL A 350 -16.45 -44.15 -64.57
N GLY A 351 -15.47 -44.59 -63.77
CA GLY A 351 -14.34 -45.40 -64.26
C GLY A 351 -14.79 -46.70 -64.94
N LYS A 352 -15.71 -47.44 -64.30
CA LYS A 352 -16.29 -48.67 -64.88
C LYS A 352 -17.07 -48.39 -66.16
N MET A 353 -17.79 -47.28 -66.22
CA MET A 353 -18.55 -46.88 -67.41
C MET A 353 -17.62 -46.56 -68.57
N ASN A 354 -16.52 -45.84 -68.31
CA ASN A 354 -15.50 -45.49 -69.29
C ASN A 354 -14.83 -46.73 -69.93
N GLU A 355 -14.60 -47.78 -69.13
CA GLU A 355 -14.10 -49.06 -69.65
C GLU A 355 -15.10 -49.70 -70.63
N LYS A 356 -16.41 -49.66 -70.31
CA LYS A 356 -17.45 -50.27 -71.14
C LYS A 356 -17.83 -49.49 -72.40
N THR A 357 -17.69 -48.17 -72.40
CA THR A 357 -17.90 -47.36 -73.60
C THR A 357 -16.84 -47.63 -74.68
N GLY A 358 -15.62 -48.02 -74.30
CA GLY A 358 -14.60 -48.47 -75.24
C GLY A 358 -15.02 -49.73 -76.02
N GLU A 359 -15.54 -50.74 -75.33
CA GLU A 359 -16.09 -51.96 -75.95
C GLU A 359 -17.27 -51.63 -76.89
N MET A 360 -18.12 -50.67 -76.50
CA MET A 360 -19.26 -50.21 -77.29
C MET A 360 -18.83 -49.52 -78.59
N LYS A 361 -17.83 -48.63 -78.52
CA LYS A 361 -17.24 -47.94 -79.68
C LYS A 361 -16.67 -48.92 -80.69
N ASP A 362 -15.90 -49.90 -80.23
CA ASP A 362 -15.35 -50.95 -81.09
C ASP A 362 -16.45 -51.80 -81.75
N GLY A 363 -17.53 -52.09 -81.00
CA GLY A 363 -18.69 -52.81 -81.51
C GLY A 363 -19.44 -52.03 -82.60
N ALA A 364 -19.73 -50.75 -82.36
CA ALA A 364 -20.42 -49.89 -83.33
C ALA A 364 -19.61 -49.73 -84.63
N LYS A 365 -18.29 -49.55 -84.52
CA LYS A 365 -17.39 -49.52 -85.67
C LYS A 365 -17.42 -50.80 -86.49
N LYS A 366 -17.26 -51.96 -85.84
CA LYS A 366 -17.33 -53.27 -86.53
C LYS A 366 -18.66 -53.47 -87.25
N LEU A 367 -19.75 -53.01 -86.64
CA LEU A 367 -21.08 -53.09 -87.23
C LEU A 367 -21.20 -52.18 -88.46
N HIS A 368 -20.68 -50.95 -88.40
CA HIS A 368 -20.64 -50.04 -89.54
C HIS A 368 -19.78 -50.61 -90.68
N ASP A 369 -18.54 -51.02 -90.40
CA ASP A 369 -17.65 -51.64 -91.38
C ASP A 369 -18.31 -52.85 -92.07
N GLY A 370 -18.94 -53.74 -91.29
CA GLY A 370 -19.68 -54.89 -91.81
C GLY A 370 -20.89 -54.51 -92.67
N SER A 371 -21.61 -53.43 -92.33
CA SER A 371 -22.72 -52.93 -93.15
C SER A 371 -22.25 -52.33 -94.48
N VAL A 372 -21.08 -51.69 -94.52
CA VAL A 372 -20.44 -51.21 -95.75
C VAL A 372 -20.06 -52.39 -96.65
N GLU A 373 -19.45 -53.43 -96.08
CA GLU A 373 -19.11 -54.65 -96.82
C GLU A 373 -20.37 -55.33 -97.39
N LEU A 374 -21.43 -55.45 -96.60
CA LEU A 374 -22.71 -56.03 -97.02
C LEU A 374 -23.37 -55.21 -98.14
N ASP A 375 -23.44 -53.89 -97.99
CA ASP A 375 -24.04 -52.98 -98.96
C ASP A 375 -23.30 -53.03 -100.31
N ASN A 376 -21.98 -53.16 -100.28
CA ASN A 376 -21.16 -53.38 -101.47
C ASN A 376 -21.43 -54.76 -102.12
N GLY A 377 -21.52 -55.82 -101.30
CA GLY A 377 -21.84 -57.17 -101.78
C GLY A 377 -23.22 -57.25 -102.43
N LEU A 378 -24.21 -56.57 -101.87
CA LEU A 378 -25.57 -56.50 -102.42
C LEU A 378 -25.66 -55.65 -103.68
N GLY A 379 -24.80 -54.65 -103.84
CA GLY A 379 -24.61 -53.96 -105.12
C GLY A 379 -24.20 -54.93 -106.22
N LYS A 380 -23.19 -55.77 -105.96
CA LYS A 380 -22.75 -56.80 -106.91
C LYS A 380 -23.83 -57.84 -107.21
N LEU A 381 -24.62 -58.22 -106.21
CA LEU A 381 -25.76 -59.12 -106.40
C LEU A 381 -26.82 -58.51 -107.33
N LYS A 382 -27.21 -57.25 -107.08
CA LYS A 382 -28.16 -56.52 -107.94
C LYS A 382 -27.67 -56.46 -109.39
N ASP A 383 -26.40 -56.15 -109.59
CA ASP A 383 -25.81 -56.15 -110.93
C ASP A 383 -25.89 -57.55 -111.58
N ALA A 384 -25.62 -58.60 -110.82
CA ALA A 384 -25.72 -59.99 -111.30
C ALA A 384 -27.16 -60.41 -111.63
N THR A 385 -28.16 -60.01 -110.83
CA THR A 385 -29.58 -60.29 -111.13
C THR A 385 -30.08 -59.51 -112.34
N SER A 386 -29.61 -58.28 -112.54
CA SER A 386 -29.88 -57.49 -113.74
C SER A 386 -29.27 -58.13 -115.00
N GLN A 387 -28.02 -58.60 -114.91
CA GLN A 387 -27.38 -59.35 -116.00
C GLN A 387 -28.10 -60.67 -116.30
N LEU A 388 -28.57 -61.38 -115.26
CA LEU A 388 -29.35 -62.60 -115.41
C LEU A 388 -30.69 -62.33 -116.11
N ARG A 389 -31.39 -61.27 -115.73
CA ARG A 389 -32.62 -60.78 -116.38
C ARG A 389 -32.37 -60.49 -117.87
N GLU A 390 -31.33 -59.72 -118.18
CA GLU A 390 -30.95 -59.40 -119.57
C GLU A 390 -30.55 -60.64 -120.38
N GLY A 391 -29.80 -61.57 -119.80
CA GLY A 391 -29.40 -62.82 -120.43
C GLY A 391 -30.60 -63.73 -120.73
N SER A 392 -31.55 -63.84 -119.79
CA SER A 392 -32.78 -64.62 -119.95
C SER A 392 -33.72 -64.09 -121.03
N SER A 393 -33.73 -62.77 -121.27
CA SER A 393 -34.51 -62.18 -122.37
C SER A 393 -33.99 -62.55 -123.76
N LYS A 394 -32.76 -63.07 -123.85
CA LYS A 394 -32.09 -63.48 -125.10
C LYS A 394 -32.21 -64.99 -125.39
N LEU A 395 -32.89 -65.76 -124.52
CA LEU A 395 -32.95 -67.23 -124.51
C LEU A 395 -33.88 -67.84 -125.59
N SER A 396 -33.60 -67.62 -126.88
CA SER A 396 -34.28 -68.33 -127.99
C SER A 396 -33.69 -69.72 -128.31
N LYS A 397 -32.67 -70.17 -127.56
CA LYS A 397 -32.01 -71.49 -127.69
C LYS A 397 -32.09 -72.23 -126.35
N ILE A 398 -33.15 -73.02 -126.18
CA ILE A 398 -33.65 -73.50 -124.88
C ILE A 398 -32.86 -74.68 -124.29
N ASP A 399 -32.30 -75.58 -125.11
CA ASP A 399 -31.86 -76.88 -124.58
C ASP A 399 -30.43 -76.89 -123.99
N GLU A 400 -29.52 -76.01 -124.45
CA GLU A 400 -28.11 -76.03 -124.03
C GLU A 400 -27.80 -75.19 -122.77
N LEU A 401 -28.68 -74.25 -122.39
CA LEU A 401 -28.43 -73.27 -121.31
C LEU A 401 -29.18 -73.56 -120.01
N LYS A 402 -30.09 -74.54 -120.01
CA LYS A 402 -31.01 -74.81 -118.89
C LYS A 402 -30.29 -75.32 -117.63
N GLU A 403 -29.35 -76.24 -117.77
CA GLU A 403 -28.63 -76.84 -116.63
C GLU A 403 -27.73 -75.81 -115.93
N GLU A 404 -27.03 -74.97 -116.70
CA GLU A 404 -26.15 -73.94 -116.15
C GLU A 404 -26.95 -72.83 -115.42
N VAL A 405 -28.09 -72.42 -115.98
CA VAL A 405 -28.99 -71.45 -115.34
C VAL A 405 -29.56 -72.03 -114.04
N MET A 406 -30.01 -73.28 -114.03
CA MET A 406 -30.52 -73.93 -112.82
C MET A 406 -29.44 -74.06 -111.73
N SER A 407 -28.21 -74.42 -112.09
CA SER A 407 -27.09 -74.47 -111.13
C SER A 407 -26.82 -73.11 -110.49
N LYS A 408 -26.78 -72.04 -111.30
CA LYS A 408 -26.57 -70.66 -110.79
C LYS A 408 -27.72 -70.16 -109.94
N LEU A 409 -28.97 -70.51 -110.25
CA LEU A 409 -30.13 -70.19 -109.41
C LEU A 409 -30.09 -70.90 -108.06
N ILE A 410 -29.63 -72.16 -108.00
CA ILE A 410 -29.45 -72.91 -106.75
C ILE A 410 -28.34 -72.29 -105.88
N GLU A 411 -27.19 -71.93 -106.48
CA GLU A 411 -26.12 -71.24 -105.78
C GLU A 411 -26.58 -69.89 -105.22
N LEU A 412 -27.28 -69.11 -106.05
CA LEU A 412 -27.86 -67.84 -105.64
C LEU A 412 -28.84 -68.02 -104.47
N LYS A 413 -29.69 -69.05 -104.52
CA LYS A 413 -30.65 -69.37 -103.46
C LYS A 413 -29.98 -69.69 -102.15
N ASN A 414 -28.93 -70.50 -102.19
CA ASN A 414 -28.14 -70.82 -101.00
C ASN A 414 -27.46 -69.58 -100.43
N GLY A 415 -26.96 -68.68 -101.28
CA GLY A 415 -26.40 -67.39 -100.87
C GLY A 415 -27.43 -66.47 -100.20
N ILE A 416 -28.62 -66.32 -100.80
CA ILE A 416 -29.73 -65.53 -100.26
C ILE A 416 -30.28 -66.14 -98.97
N GLY A 417 -30.37 -67.48 -98.88
CA GLY A 417 -30.80 -68.15 -97.65
C GLY A 417 -29.88 -67.87 -96.47
N LYS A 418 -28.55 -67.88 -96.70
CA LYS A 418 -27.56 -67.48 -95.68
C LYS A 418 -27.68 -66.00 -95.30
N LEU A 419 -27.88 -65.13 -96.29
CA LEU A 419 -28.11 -63.71 -96.05
C LEU A 419 -29.39 -63.47 -95.23
N SER A 420 -30.49 -64.15 -95.55
CA SER A 420 -31.76 -64.03 -94.84
C SER A 420 -31.64 -64.47 -93.38
N ALA A 421 -30.91 -65.55 -93.11
CA ALA A 421 -30.61 -65.99 -91.76
C ALA A 421 -29.76 -64.94 -91.01
N GLY A 422 -28.68 -64.45 -91.63
CA GLY A 422 -27.83 -63.40 -91.06
C GLY A 422 -28.58 -62.08 -90.83
N ALA A 423 -29.46 -61.68 -91.74
CA ALA A 423 -30.30 -60.49 -91.59
C ALA A 423 -31.32 -60.63 -90.46
N THR A 424 -31.85 -61.84 -90.22
CA THR A 424 -32.74 -62.13 -89.09
C THR A 424 -31.99 -62.06 -87.75
N GLU A 425 -30.80 -62.65 -87.67
CA GLU A 425 -29.94 -62.55 -86.48
C GLU A 425 -29.52 -61.10 -86.21
N LEU A 426 -29.17 -60.36 -87.26
CA LEU A 426 -28.82 -58.94 -87.17
C LEU A 426 -30.01 -58.10 -86.70
N ASN A 427 -31.22 -58.37 -87.20
CA ASN A 427 -32.44 -57.70 -86.77
C ASN A 427 -32.76 -57.98 -85.29
N ALA A 428 -32.58 -59.23 -84.84
CA ALA A 428 -32.72 -59.58 -83.42
C ALA A 428 -31.67 -58.86 -82.55
N GLY A 429 -30.43 -58.74 -83.04
CA GLY A 429 -29.37 -57.96 -82.41
C GLY A 429 -29.69 -56.46 -82.33
N ALA A 430 -30.21 -55.88 -83.40
CA ALA A 430 -30.64 -54.48 -83.46
C ALA A 430 -31.80 -54.20 -82.49
N ASN A 431 -32.80 -55.08 -82.40
CA ASN A 431 -33.88 -54.97 -81.42
C ASN A 431 -33.36 -54.95 -79.99
N LYS A 432 -32.46 -55.88 -79.66
CA LYS A 432 -31.83 -55.94 -78.34
C LYS A 432 -30.99 -54.70 -78.04
N ALA A 433 -30.29 -54.15 -79.04
CA ALA A 433 -29.54 -52.91 -78.89
C ALA A 433 -30.45 -51.70 -78.62
N VAL A 434 -31.62 -51.60 -79.29
CA VAL A 434 -32.64 -50.57 -79.01
C VAL A 434 -33.17 -50.68 -77.57
N GLU A 435 -33.46 -51.89 -77.12
CA GLU A 435 -33.91 -52.16 -75.74
C GLU A 435 -32.83 -51.74 -74.72
N SER A 436 -31.59 -52.18 -74.90
CA SER A 436 -30.47 -51.81 -74.02
C SER A 436 -30.15 -50.31 -74.05
N ALA A 437 -30.32 -49.64 -75.19
CA ALA A 437 -30.19 -48.18 -75.26
C ALA A 437 -31.31 -47.47 -74.49
N GLY A 438 -32.54 -48.01 -74.47
CA GLY A 438 -33.64 -47.50 -73.64
C GLY A 438 -33.37 -47.66 -72.14
N GLU A 439 -32.79 -48.79 -71.73
CA GLU A 439 -32.33 -48.99 -70.34
C GLU A 439 -31.20 -48.01 -69.99
N LEU A 440 -30.27 -47.76 -70.91
CA LEU A 440 -29.18 -46.80 -70.72
C LEU A 440 -29.71 -45.36 -70.56
N VAL A 441 -30.68 -44.94 -71.39
CA VAL A 441 -31.36 -43.63 -71.25
C VAL A 441 -32.02 -43.50 -69.87
N THR A 442 -32.69 -44.56 -69.42
CA THR A 442 -33.38 -44.56 -68.12
C THR A 442 -32.38 -44.47 -66.96
N GLY A 443 -31.31 -45.27 -67.01
CA GLY A 443 -30.25 -45.25 -66.00
C GLY A 443 -29.49 -43.92 -65.95
N GLU A 444 -29.25 -43.30 -67.11
CA GLU A 444 -28.61 -42.00 -67.18
C GLU A 444 -29.50 -40.86 -66.67
N SER A 445 -30.80 -40.91 -66.95
CA SER A 445 -31.76 -39.95 -66.38
C SER A 445 -31.82 -40.01 -64.85
N GLU A 446 -31.81 -41.21 -64.29
CA GLU A 446 -31.74 -41.41 -62.83
C GLU A 446 -30.42 -40.91 -62.25
N PHE A 447 -29.31 -41.20 -62.93
CA PHE A 447 -27.99 -40.70 -62.57
C PHE A 447 -27.93 -39.16 -62.57
N ASN A 448 -28.42 -38.51 -63.63
CA ASN A 448 -28.50 -37.06 -63.74
C ASN A 448 -29.32 -36.45 -62.59
N ARG A 449 -30.45 -37.06 -62.25
CA ARG A 449 -31.28 -36.60 -61.13
C ARG A 449 -30.54 -36.68 -59.79
N ASN A 450 -29.82 -37.77 -59.55
CA ASN A 450 -29.04 -37.96 -58.33
C ASN A 450 -27.83 -37.03 -58.28
N LEU A 451 -27.17 -36.79 -59.43
CA LEU A 451 -26.07 -35.85 -59.55
C LEU A 451 -26.52 -34.40 -59.31
N GLN A 452 -27.67 -33.99 -59.85
CA GLN A 452 -28.26 -32.68 -59.60
C GLN A 452 -28.63 -32.51 -58.12
N MET A 453 -29.24 -33.52 -57.50
CA MET A 453 -29.52 -33.51 -56.07
C MET A 453 -28.25 -33.39 -55.23
N LEU A 454 -27.18 -34.11 -55.60
CA LEU A 454 -25.88 -34.00 -54.96
C LEU A 454 -25.27 -32.60 -55.15
N ASN A 455 -25.32 -32.06 -56.37
CA ASN A 455 -24.83 -30.70 -56.65
C ASN A 455 -25.60 -29.68 -55.80
N SER A 456 -26.93 -29.73 -55.77
CA SER A 456 -27.75 -28.85 -54.91
C SER A 456 -27.34 -28.94 -53.45
N LYS A 457 -27.18 -30.16 -52.91
CA LYS A 457 -26.71 -30.35 -51.52
C LYS A 457 -25.31 -29.77 -51.30
N VAL A 458 -24.39 -29.93 -52.24
CA VAL A 458 -23.04 -29.35 -52.16
C VAL A 458 -23.08 -27.82 -52.28
N GLN A 459 -23.99 -27.25 -53.07
CA GLN A 459 -24.19 -25.80 -53.15
C GLN A 459 -24.77 -25.24 -51.85
N GLU A 460 -25.70 -25.96 -51.21
CA GLU A 460 -26.33 -25.65 -49.92
C GLU A 460 -25.37 -25.74 -48.73
N ILE A 461 -24.25 -26.47 -48.86
CA ILE A 461 -23.16 -26.43 -47.88
C ILE A 461 -22.68 -24.98 -47.78
N SER A 462 -23.19 -24.35 -46.73
CA SER A 462 -22.83 -23.03 -46.28
C SER A 462 -21.72 -23.21 -45.27
N VAL A 463 -20.63 -22.50 -45.49
CA VAL A 463 -19.57 -22.42 -44.49
C VAL A 463 -20.17 -21.67 -43.31
N PRO A 464 -20.18 -22.24 -42.10
CA PRO A 464 -20.53 -21.46 -40.93
C PRO A 464 -19.58 -20.28 -40.86
N ASP A 465 -20.10 -19.11 -40.52
CA ASP A 465 -19.28 -17.94 -40.29
C ASP A 465 -18.46 -18.16 -39.02
N LEU A 466 -17.26 -18.69 -39.22
CA LEU A 466 -16.33 -19.02 -38.17
C LEU A 466 -15.23 -17.96 -38.12
N SER A 467 -15.47 -16.70 -38.48
CA SER A 467 -14.42 -15.69 -38.65
C SER A 467 -13.52 -15.46 -37.41
N GLY A 468 -13.63 -16.17 -36.28
CA GLY A 468 -12.85 -15.90 -35.07
C GLY A 468 -11.82 -16.86 -34.50
N ILE A 469 -11.95 -18.15 -34.67
CA ILE A 469 -11.45 -19.12 -33.68
C ILE A 469 -9.92 -19.39 -33.68
N GLU A 470 -9.12 -18.96 -34.66
CA GLU A 470 -7.78 -19.56 -34.87
C GLU A 470 -6.59 -19.05 -34.01
N ASN A 471 -6.70 -17.98 -33.22
CA ASN A 471 -5.55 -17.45 -32.46
C ASN A 471 -5.81 -17.23 -30.97
N ILE A 472 -6.66 -18.05 -30.36
CA ILE A 472 -6.88 -18.03 -28.92
C ILE A 472 -5.75 -18.76 -28.19
N ASN A 473 -4.53 -18.20 -28.21
CA ASN A 473 -3.55 -18.46 -27.16
C ASN A 473 -3.86 -17.52 -25.99
N VAL A 474 -4.94 -17.86 -25.27
CA VAL A 474 -5.24 -17.30 -23.95
C VAL A 474 -4.32 -17.90 -22.90
N GLU A 475 -3.63 -19.01 -23.15
CA GLU A 475 -2.80 -19.68 -22.14
C GLU A 475 -1.74 -18.74 -21.54
N GLY A 476 -1.04 -17.95 -22.37
CA GLY A 476 -0.06 -16.97 -21.88
C GLY A 476 -0.68 -15.87 -21.01
N ASP A 477 -1.79 -15.28 -21.46
CA ASP A 477 -2.47 -14.21 -20.70
C ASP A 477 -3.18 -14.77 -19.45
N LEU A 478 -3.67 -16.00 -19.51
CA LEU A 478 -4.27 -16.71 -18.38
C LEU A 478 -3.22 -17.15 -17.36
N GLN A 479 -2.03 -17.54 -17.82
CA GLN A 479 -0.87 -17.76 -16.95
C GLN A 479 -0.44 -16.45 -16.30
N SER A 480 -0.44 -15.32 -17.03
CA SER A 480 -0.20 -13.99 -16.46
C SER A 480 -1.27 -13.60 -15.44
N ILE A 481 -2.56 -13.81 -15.72
CA ILE A 481 -3.66 -13.61 -14.76
C ILE A 481 -3.45 -14.49 -13.52
N GLY A 482 -3.14 -15.77 -13.71
CA GLY A 482 -2.88 -16.73 -12.63
C GLY A 482 -1.66 -16.38 -11.78
N GLN A 483 -0.57 -15.88 -12.39
CA GLN A 483 0.63 -15.41 -11.68
C GLN A 483 0.37 -14.12 -10.91
N SER A 484 -0.29 -13.14 -11.52
CA SER A 484 -0.68 -11.90 -10.84
C SER A 484 -1.66 -12.15 -9.70
N ALA A 485 -2.59 -13.10 -9.85
CA ALA A 485 -3.49 -13.52 -8.77
C ALA A 485 -2.73 -14.19 -7.61
N LYS A 486 -1.76 -15.07 -7.90
CA LYS A 486 -0.88 -15.66 -6.87
C LYS A 486 -0.04 -14.59 -6.15
N SER A 487 0.45 -13.60 -6.88
CA SER A 487 1.24 -12.48 -6.34
C SER A 487 0.40 -11.59 -5.39
N ILE A 488 -0.86 -11.30 -5.76
CA ILE A 488 -1.83 -10.64 -4.85
C ILE A 488 -2.04 -11.48 -3.59
N GLY A 489 -2.21 -12.81 -3.72
CA GLY A 489 -2.32 -13.72 -2.58
C GLY A 489 -1.10 -13.69 -1.64
N ALA A 490 0.10 -13.51 -2.19
CA ALA A 490 1.32 -13.33 -1.39
C ALA A 490 1.33 -11.98 -0.66
N SER A 491 0.99 -10.88 -1.34
CA SER A 491 0.87 -9.55 -0.72
C SER A 491 -0.18 -9.51 0.40
N VAL A 492 -1.25 -10.30 0.31
CA VAL A 492 -2.22 -10.46 1.41
C VAL A 492 -1.60 -11.14 2.64
N ASN A 493 -0.74 -12.14 2.44
CA ASN A 493 0.00 -12.75 3.55
C ASN A 493 1.01 -11.78 4.17
N ASP A 494 1.65 -10.94 3.37
CA ASP A 494 2.56 -9.91 3.86
C ASP A 494 1.80 -8.88 4.72
N ILE A 495 0.62 -8.43 4.28
CA ILE A 495 -0.26 -7.55 5.07
C ILE A 495 -0.65 -8.21 6.40
N LYS A 496 -1.00 -9.51 6.40
CA LYS A 496 -1.29 -10.25 7.64
C LYS A 496 -0.09 -10.30 8.59
N GLN A 497 1.12 -10.48 8.07
CA GLN A 497 2.33 -10.44 8.88
C GLN A 497 2.57 -9.04 9.45
N VAL A 498 2.32 -7.98 8.67
CA VAL A 498 2.41 -6.61 9.16
C VAL A 498 1.40 -6.34 10.27
N ILE A 499 0.15 -6.80 10.14
CA ILE A 499 -0.85 -6.70 11.22
C ILE A 499 -0.33 -7.42 12.48
N GLY A 500 0.27 -8.61 12.33
CA GLY A 500 0.91 -9.32 13.44
C GLY A 500 2.04 -8.53 14.10
N LEU A 501 2.88 -7.85 13.31
CA LEU A 501 3.95 -6.98 13.79
C LEU A 501 3.40 -5.75 14.52
N LEU A 502 2.35 -5.12 13.98
CA LEU A 502 1.70 -3.96 14.59
C LEU A 502 1.05 -4.32 15.94
N ASN A 503 0.44 -5.50 16.06
CA ASN A 503 -0.13 -6.01 17.32
C ASN A 503 0.93 -6.30 18.40
N GLN A 504 2.21 -6.42 18.04
CA GLN A 504 3.30 -6.63 18.98
C GLN A 504 3.88 -5.32 19.53
N ILE A 505 3.45 -4.17 19.02
CA ILE A 505 3.93 -2.87 19.51
C ILE A 505 3.27 -2.59 20.87
N GLN A 506 4.00 -2.89 21.94
CA GLN A 506 3.61 -2.56 23.32
C GLN A 506 4.38 -1.33 23.87
N ASP A 507 5.42 -0.88 23.17
CA ASP A 507 6.35 0.15 23.65
C ASP A 507 6.40 1.36 22.69
N PRO A 508 6.17 2.60 23.18
CA PRO A 508 6.23 3.83 22.39
C PRO A 508 7.58 4.11 21.70
N GLU A 509 8.69 3.45 22.06
CA GLU A 509 9.98 3.59 21.35
C GLU A 509 10.09 2.75 20.05
N SER A 510 9.09 1.95 19.69
CA SER A 510 9.11 1.00 18.56
C SER A 510 8.98 1.65 17.16
N LYS A 511 9.50 2.87 16.99
CA LYS A 511 9.41 3.63 15.74
C LYS A 511 9.95 2.86 14.54
N ALA A 512 10.98 2.04 14.74
CA ALA A 512 11.53 1.17 13.70
C ALA A 512 10.54 0.10 13.20
N ILE A 513 9.78 -0.52 14.11
CA ILE A 513 8.77 -1.54 13.76
C ILE A 513 7.61 -0.90 13.02
N ALA A 514 7.13 0.26 13.47
CA ALA A 514 6.09 1.02 12.78
C ALA A 514 6.53 1.48 11.38
N GLN A 515 7.77 1.98 11.23
CA GLN A 515 8.32 2.39 9.93
C GLN A 515 8.48 1.20 8.97
N GLN A 516 8.90 0.04 9.50
CA GLN A 516 9.01 -1.21 8.75
C GLN A 516 7.63 -1.72 8.31
N ALA A 517 6.64 -1.70 9.19
CA ALA A 517 5.25 -2.06 8.90
C ALA A 517 4.67 -1.17 7.79
N ILE A 518 4.81 0.15 7.90
CA ILE A 518 4.36 1.11 6.88
C ILE A 518 5.04 0.85 5.53
N SER A 519 6.34 0.57 5.53
CA SER A 519 7.09 0.29 4.29
C SER A 519 6.68 -1.02 3.63
N GLN A 520 6.48 -2.09 4.42
CA GLN A 520 5.98 -3.38 3.93
C GLN A 520 4.54 -3.26 3.40
N LEU A 521 3.70 -2.45 4.04
CA LEU A 521 2.35 -2.15 3.58
C LEU A 521 2.33 -1.38 2.27
N ALA A 522 3.13 -0.31 2.16
CA ALA A 522 3.25 0.46 0.93
C ALA A 522 3.74 -0.42 -0.23
N GLY A 523 4.71 -1.30 0.01
CA GLY A 523 5.18 -2.28 -0.96
C GLY A 523 4.11 -3.31 -1.36
N SER A 524 3.35 -3.83 -0.39
CA SER A 524 2.25 -4.77 -0.64
C SER A 524 1.12 -4.12 -1.44
N ALA A 525 0.73 -2.90 -1.08
CA ALA A 525 -0.28 -2.11 -1.79
C ALA A 525 0.15 -1.80 -3.23
N GLN A 526 1.41 -1.40 -3.43
CA GLN A 526 1.95 -1.15 -4.76
C GLN A 526 1.98 -2.43 -5.62
N ASN A 527 2.43 -3.56 -5.07
CA ASN A 527 2.40 -4.85 -5.75
C ASN A 527 0.97 -5.27 -6.12
N ILE A 528 0.01 -5.06 -5.24
CA ILE A 528 -1.41 -5.36 -5.51
C ILE A 528 -1.91 -4.48 -6.66
N GLY A 529 -1.69 -3.16 -6.62
CA GLY A 529 -2.10 -2.24 -7.68
C GLY A 529 -1.49 -2.58 -9.05
N GLN A 530 -0.20 -2.93 -9.08
CA GLN A 530 0.49 -3.36 -10.30
C GLN A 530 -0.05 -4.70 -10.84
N ASN A 531 -0.25 -5.70 -9.97
CA ASN A 531 -0.82 -6.98 -10.38
C ASN A 531 -2.28 -6.85 -10.83
N ALA A 532 -3.06 -5.99 -10.19
CA ALA A 532 -4.42 -5.66 -10.59
C ALA A 532 -4.46 -5.02 -11.98
N GLN A 533 -3.55 -4.07 -12.26
CA GLN A 533 -3.38 -3.52 -13.62
C GLN A 533 -2.95 -4.59 -14.63
N SER A 534 -1.99 -5.46 -14.28
CA SER A 534 -1.58 -6.57 -15.15
C SER A 534 -2.72 -7.56 -15.43
N ILE A 535 -3.56 -7.85 -14.44
CA ILE A 535 -4.78 -8.64 -14.61
C ILE A 535 -5.73 -7.90 -15.53
N GLY A 536 -5.99 -6.60 -15.32
CA GLY A 536 -6.85 -5.80 -16.20
C GLY A 536 -6.35 -5.75 -17.65
N VAL A 537 -5.04 -5.59 -17.87
CA VAL A 537 -4.42 -5.64 -19.20
C VAL A 537 -4.49 -7.02 -19.81
N SER A 538 -4.12 -8.07 -19.07
CA SER A 538 -4.17 -9.46 -19.55
C SER A 538 -5.61 -9.89 -19.83
N THR A 539 -6.56 -9.42 -19.02
CA THR A 539 -7.99 -9.63 -19.19
C THR A 539 -8.51 -8.86 -20.40
N ASN A 540 -8.09 -7.62 -20.62
CA ASN A 540 -8.39 -6.88 -21.84
C ASN A 540 -7.73 -7.51 -23.05
N ASN A 541 -6.56 -8.14 -22.93
CA ASN A 541 -5.93 -8.90 -24.00
C ASN A 541 -6.68 -10.21 -24.26
N VAL A 542 -7.13 -10.93 -23.23
CA VAL A 542 -8.01 -12.10 -23.36
C VAL A 542 -9.32 -11.69 -24.01
N ALA A 543 -9.96 -10.61 -23.55
CA ALA A 543 -11.20 -10.06 -24.10
C ALA A 543 -11.01 -9.53 -25.52
N ALA A 544 -9.87 -8.91 -25.83
CA ALA A 544 -9.50 -8.44 -27.16
C ALA A 544 -9.09 -9.59 -28.08
N LYS A 545 -8.51 -10.68 -27.56
CA LYS A 545 -8.24 -11.93 -28.29
C LYS A 545 -9.51 -12.73 -28.54
N LEU A 546 -10.46 -12.67 -27.59
CA LEU A 546 -11.82 -13.17 -27.72
C LEU A 546 -12.69 -12.27 -28.61
N GLN A 547 -12.43 -10.96 -28.72
CA GLN A 547 -13.02 -10.09 -29.76
C GLN A 547 -12.29 -10.21 -31.10
N ALA A 548 -10.99 -10.50 -31.07
CA ALA A 548 -10.18 -10.95 -32.20
C ALA A 548 -10.46 -12.41 -32.57
N LEU A 549 -11.54 -12.98 -31.99
CA LEU A 549 -12.45 -13.87 -32.70
C LEU A 549 -13.08 -13.22 -33.96
N SER A 550 -12.30 -12.43 -34.71
CA SER A 550 -12.58 -11.86 -36.02
C SER A 550 -11.46 -12.19 -37.05
N GLY A 551 -10.47 -13.03 -36.69
CA GLY A 551 -9.33 -13.40 -37.56
C GLY A 551 -9.01 -14.89 -37.71
N LEU A 552 -9.97 -15.75 -38.07
CA LEU A 552 -9.78 -17.15 -38.53
C LEU A 552 -9.21 -17.21 -39.98
N SER A 553 -8.16 -16.43 -40.21
CA SER A 553 -7.68 -15.97 -41.53
C SER A 553 -6.96 -17.02 -42.37
N GLU A 554 -6.45 -18.12 -41.78
CA GLU A 554 -5.72 -19.14 -42.53
C GLU A 554 -6.67 -20.23 -43.08
N MET A 555 -7.77 -20.53 -42.39
CA MET A 555 -8.78 -21.49 -42.88
C MET A 555 -9.57 -20.99 -44.09
N SER A 556 -9.74 -19.66 -44.25
CA SER A 556 -10.23 -19.04 -45.49
C SER A 556 -9.42 -19.46 -46.72
N ASN A 557 -8.12 -19.70 -46.53
CA ASN A 557 -7.24 -20.14 -47.61
C ASN A 557 -7.43 -21.63 -47.93
N ASN A 558 -7.74 -22.48 -46.94
CA ASN A 558 -8.02 -23.91 -47.15
C ASN A 558 -9.46 -24.19 -47.67
N LEU A 559 -10.38 -23.23 -47.53
CA LEU A 559 -11.71 -23.31 -48.15
C LEU A 559 -11.75 -22.93 -49.64
N SER A 560 -10.60 -22.59 -50.21
CA SER A 560 -10.42 -22.63 -51.67
C SER A 560 -10.81 -24.01 -52.22
N SER A 561 -10.52 -25.11 -51.52
CA SER A 561 -10.93 -26.47 -51.92
C SER A 561 -12.45 -26.68 -51.94
N LEU A 562 -13.26 -25.94 -51.15
CA LEU A 562 -14.74 -25.98 -51.27
C LEU A 562 -15.21 -25.22 -52.53
N LYS A 563 -14.54 -24.13 -52.89
CA LYS A 563 -14.79 -23.44 -54.18
C LYS A 563 -14.40 -24.34 -55.34
N GLU A 564 -13.28 -25.06 -55.23
CA GLU A 564 -12.86 -26.06 -56.21
C GLU A 564 -13.83 -27.25 -56.28
N LEU A 565 -14.38 -27.70 -55.13
CA LEU A 565 -15.40 -28.74 -55.08
C LEU A 565 -16.72 -28.28 -55.72
N LYS A 566 -17.21 -27.07 -55.40
CA LYS A 566 -18.41 -26.48 -56.03
C LYS A 566 -18.19 -26.28 -57.54
N SER A 567 -16.99 -25.83 -57.93
CA SER A 567 -16.59 -25.68 -59.33
C SER A 567 -16.55 -27.04 -60.05
N GLY A 568 -15.92 -28.05 -59.43
CA GLY A 568 -15.85 -29.41 -59.94
C GLY A 568 -17.21 -30.05 -60.09
N MET A 569 -18.12 -29.85 -59.13
CA MET A 569 -19.52 -30.31 -59.22
C MET A 569 -20.30 -29.63 -60.35
N ASN A 570 -20.07 -28.34 -60.60
CA ASN A 570 -20.70 -27.63 -61.72
C ASN A 570 -20.14 -28.10 -63.07
N GLN A 571 -18.83 -28.35 -63.16
CA GLN A 571 -18.22 -28.96 -64.35
C GLN A 571 -18.76 -30.37 -64.60
N LEU A 572 -19.00 -31.12 -63.53
CA LEU A 572 -19.59 -32.46 -63.57
C LEU A 572 -21.03 -32.42 -64.10
N ALA A 573 -21.85 -31.51 -63.56
CA ALA A 573 -23.23 -31.33 -64.01
C ALA A 573 -23.28 -30.95 -65.51
N ALA A 574 -22.40 -30.06 -65.96
CA ALA A 574 -22.29 -29.68 -67.37
C ALA A 574 -21.83 -30.84 -68.26
N ALA A 575 -20.89 -31.68 -67.80
CA ALA A 575 -20.46 -32.87 -68.54
C ALA A 575 -21.59 -33.91 -68.62
N SER A 576 -22.40 -34.04 -67.56
CA SER A 576 -23.59 -34.88 -67.52
C SER A 576 -24.67 -34.45 -68.53
N GLU A 577 -24.90 -33.14 -68.69
CA GLU A 577 -25.83 -32.61 -69.71
C GLU A 577 -25.35 -32.92 -71.15
N LYS A 578 -24.04 -32.91 -71.39
CA LYS A 578 -23.47 -33.35 -72.69
C LYS A 578 -23.71 -34.83 -72.94
N ILE A 579 -23.57 -35.68 -71.91
CA ILE A 579 -23.82 -37.12 -71.99
C ILE A 579 -25.29 -37.38 -72.35
N ASN A 580 -26.23 -36.68 -71.70
CA ASN A 580 -27.66 -36.79 -71.99
C ASN A 580 -27.95 -36.47 -73.45
N THR A 581 -27.34 -35.39 -73.98
CA THR A 581 -27.49 -35.00 -75.39
C THR A 581 -26.98 -36.08 -76.36
N GLY A 582 -25.91 -36.81 -76.00
CA GLY A 582 -25.37 -37.91 -76.80
C GLY A 582 -26.24 -39.16 -76.75
N ILE A 583 -26.72 -39.50 -75.55
CA ILE A 583 -27.63 -40.63 -75.30
C ILE A 583 -28.99 -40.42 -75.98
N GLU A 584 -29.54 -39.21 -76.00
CA GLU A 584 -30.83 -38.91 -76.65
C GLU A 584 -30.84 -39.24 -78.14
N LYS A 585 -29.68 -39.15 -78.81
CA LYS A 585 -29.54 -39.43 -80.26
C LYS A 585 -29.35 -40.92 -80.57
N LEU A 586 -28.93 -41.72 -79.59
CA LEU A 586 -28.61 -43.13 -79.79
C LEU A 586 -29.86 -43.99 -80.10
N PRO A 587 -31.00 -43.86 -79.38
CA PRO A 587 -32.23 -44.60 -79.72
C PRO A 587 -32.77 -44.31 -81.12
N SER A 588 -32.61 -43.08 -81.65
CA SER A 588 -33.03 -42.76 -83.02
C SER A 588 -32.20 -43.48 -84.05
N GLY A 589 -30.86 -43.45 -83.95
CA GLY A 589 -29.98 -44.17 -84.86
C GLY A 589 -30.18 -45.68 -84.81
N LEU A 590 -30.40 -46.24 -83.61
CA LEU A 590 -30.69 -47.66 -83.44
C LEU A 590 -32.07 -48.07 -83.98
N LYS A 591 -33.06 -47.17 -83.96
CA LYS A 591 -34.36 -47.39 -84.62
C LYS A 591 -34.25 -47.35 -86.15
N GLU A 592 -33.40 -46.48 -86.69
CA GLU A 592 -33.09 -46.47 -88.12
C GLU A 592 -32.35 -47.75 -88.54
N LEU A 593 -31.38 -48.19 -87.74
CA LEU A 593 -30.70 -49.48 -87.87
C LEU A 593 -31.73 -50.64 -87.86
N GLN A 594 -32.61 -50.70 -86.86
CA GLN A 594 -33.67 -51.70 -86.75
C GLN A 594 -34.56 -51.72 -88.00
N ALA A 595 -34.99 -50.55 -88.48
CA ALA A 595 -35.79 -50.43 -89.69
C ALA A 595 -35.02 -50.91 -90.94
N GLY A 596 -33.72 -50.64 -91.03
CA GLY A 596 -32.84 -51.12 -92.10
C GLY A 596 -32.67 -52.64 -92.07
N THR A 597 -32.44 -53.24 -90.89
CA THR A 597 -32.30 -54.69 -90.73
C THR A 597 -33.60 -55.44 -90.98
N GLU A 598 -34.74 -54.86 -90.61
CA GLU A 598 -36.07 -55.41 -90.90
C GLU A 598 -36.34 -55.41 -92.41
N LYS A 599 -36.05 -54.30 -93.10
CA LYS A 599 -36.14 -54.21 -94.56
C LYS A 599 -35.20 -55.20 -95.25
N LEU A 600 -33.97 -55.34 -94.77
CA LEU A 600 -32.99 -56.30 -95.28
C LEU A 600 -33.50 -57.74 -95.13
N SER A 601 -33.99 -58.11 -93.94
CA SER A 601 -34.52 -59.46 -93.68
C SER A 601 -35.75 -59.78 -94.53
N ASN A 602 -36.68 -58.83 -94.63
CA ASN A 602 -37.88 -58.95 -95.46
C ASN A 602 -37.52 -59.04 -96.95
N GLY A 603 -36.58 -58.23 -97.44
CA GLY A 603 -36.10 -58.26 -98.83
C GLY A 603 -35.40 -59.58 -99.17
N ALA A 604 -34.55 -60.09 -98.29
CA ALA A 604 -33.87 -61.38 -98.49
C ALA A 604 -34.89 -62.54 -98.52
N SER A 605 -35.90 -62.49 -97.65
CA SER A 605 -37.01 -63.45 -97.64
C SER A 605 -37.87 -63.37 -98.91
N GLU A 606 -38.15 -62.15 -99.40
CA GLU A 606 -38.87 -61.90 -100.65
C GLU A 606 -38.09 -62.48 -101.84
N ILE A 607 -36.79 -62.21 -101.95
CA ILE A 607 -35.91 -62.78 -102.97
C ILE A 607 -35.92 -64.31 -102.90
N ASN A 608 -35.76 -64.88 -101.71
CA ASN A 608 -35.76 -66.34 -101.55
C ASN A 608 -37.08 -66.96 -102.07
N SER A 609 -38.22 -66.32 -101.77
CA SER A 609 -39.53 -66.75 -102.27
C SER A 609 -39.68 -66.60 -103.79
N GLN A 610 -39.22 -65.49 -104.38
CA GLN A 610 -39.28 -65.29 -105.84
C GLN A 610 -38.35 -66.24 -106.58
N LEU A 611 -37.18 -66.52 -106.01
CA LEU A 611 -36.21 -67.44 -106.57
C LEU A 611 -36.74 -68.88 -106.57
N GLU A 612 -37.38 -69.31 -105.49
CA GLU A 612 -38.10 -70.61 -105.43
C GLU A 612 -39.16 -70.73 -106.54
N LYS A 613 -39.94 -69.66 -106.77
CA LYS A 613 -40.91 -69.62 -107.87
C LYS A 613 -40.23 -69.71 -109.23
N ALA A 614 -39.19 -68.92 -109.46
CA ALA A 614 -38.42 -68.94 -110.70
C ALA A 614 -37.79 -70.31 -110.99
N MET A 615 -37.23 -70.99 -109.98
CA MET A 615 -36.68 -72.34 -110.12
C MET A 615 -37.78 -73.38 -110.38
N SER A 616 -38.94 -73.27 -109.74
CA SER A 616 -40.08 -74.15 -110.01
C SER A 616 -40.64 -73.98 -111.42
N GLU A 617 -40.66 -72.75 -111.95
CA GLU A 617 -41.08 -72.42 -113.32
C GLU A 617 -40.03 -72.82 -114.36
N ALA A 618 -38.74 -72.75 -114.04
CA ALA A 618 -37.67 -73.23 -114.92
C ALA A 618 -37.61 -74.77 -115.00
N ALA A 619 -38.08 -75.47 -113.97
CA ALA A 619 -38.07 -76.94 -113.92
C ALA A 619 -39.16 -77.62 -114.79
N SER A 620 -40.21 -76.91 -115.21
CA SER A 620 -41.27 -77.45 -116.10
C SER A 620 -40.82 -77.57 -117.58
N LYS A 621 -41.67 -78.14 -118.45
CA LYS A 621 -41.37 -78.33 -119.89
C LYS A 621 -41.43 -76.99 -120.62
N MET A 622 -40.30 -76.27 -120.61
CA MET A 622 -40.15 -74.91 -121.14
C MET A 622 -40.73 -74.73 -122.55
N ASP A 623 -41.95 -74.23 -122.62
CA ASP A 623 -42.52 -73.63 -123.81
C ASP A 623 -42.38 -72.09 -123.77
N THR A 624 -42.85 -71.40 -124.81
CA THR A 624 -42.77 -69.94 -124.89
C THR A 624 -43.55 -69.23 -123.76
N SER A 625 -44.62 -69.84 -123.24
CA SER A 625 -45.39 -69.29 -122.11
C SER A 625 -44.65 -69.46 -120.79
N GLU A 626 -43.95 -70.57 -120.57
CA GLU A 626 -43.13 -70.82 -119.39
C GLU A 626 -41.87 -69.94 -119.38
N LEU A 627 -41.29 -69.63 -120.54
CA LEU A 627 -40.21 -68.65 -120.68
C LEU A 627 -40.64 -67.22 -120.30
N MET A 628 -41.86 -66.80 -120.68
CA MET A 628 -42.39 -65.50 -120.26
C MET A 628 -42.60 -65.43 -118.76
N LYS A 629 -43.10 -66.51 -118.13
CA LYS A 629 -43.25 -66.59 -116.67
C LYS A 629 -41.89 -66.53 -115.95
N LEU A 630 -40.89 -67.25 -116.44
CA LEU A 630 -39.53 -67.19 -115.91
C LEU A 630 -38.94 -65.77 -116.04
N SER A 631 -39.14 -65.10 -117.18
CA SER A 631 -38.73 -63.70 -117.38
C SER A 631 -39.41 -62.77 -116.38
N ASP A 632 -40.72 -62.90 -116.16
CA ASP A 632 -41.47 -62.11 -115.17
C ASP A 632 -40.97 -62.38 -113.74
N SER A 633 -40.63 -63.62 -113.42
CA SER A 633 -40.05 -64.01 -112.13
C SER A 633 -38.64 -63.45 -111.94
N LEU A 634 -37.83 -63.34 -113.00
CA LEU A 634 -36.51 -62.70 -112.97
C LEU A 634 -36.59 -61.16 -112.88
N VAL A 635 -37.63 -60.54 -113.45
CA VAL A 635 -37.93 -59.10 -113.23
C VAL A 635 -38.25 -58.86 -111.76
N LYS A 636 -39.12 -59.68 -111.16
CA LYS A 636 -39.44 -59.58 -109.72
C LYS A 636 -38.23 -59.85 -108.82
N LEU A 637 -37.33 -60.74 -109.24
CA LEU A 637 -36.07 -61.02 -108.54
C LEU A 637 -35.15 -59.79 -108.53
N ASP A 638 -35.03 -59.11 -109.66
CA ASP A 638 -34.22 -57.90 -109.80
C ASP A 638 -34.81 -56.68 -109.05
N ASP A 639 -36.15 -56.53 -109.07
CA ASP A 639 -36.86 -55.56 -108.24
C ASP A 639 -36.64 -55.83 -106.74
N ALA A 640 -36.70 -57.10 -106.32
CA ALA A 640 -36.44 -57.51 -104.94
C ALA A 640 -34.97 -57.31 -104.54
N ALA A 641 -34.01 -57.57 -105.45
CA ALA A 641 -32.59 -57.24 -105.26
C ALA A 641 -32.34 -55.73 -105.13
N SER A 642 -33.10 -54.91 -105.86
CA SER A 642 -33.07 -53.45 -105.74
C SER A 642 -33.57 -52.98 -104.37
N LYS A 643 -34.73 -53.48 -103.91
CA LYS A 643 -35.24 -53.19 -102.55
C LYS A 643 -34.27 -53.65 -101.46
N LEU A 644 -33.63 -54.80 -101.64
CA LEU A 644 -32.65 -55.34 -100.70
C LEU A 644 -31.40 -54.46 -100.61
N LYS A 645 -30.94 -53.93 -101.75
CA LYS A 645 -29.85 -52.96 -101.83
C LYS A 645 -30.22 -51.63 -101.16
N ASP A 646 -31.43 -51.13 -101.39
CA ASP A 646 -31.90 -49.92 -100.71
C ASP A 646 -31.94 -50.13 -99.18
N GLY A 647 -32.39 -51.31 -98.73
CA GLY A 647 -32.35 -51.72 -97.33
C GLY A 647 -30.94 -51.79 -96.74
N SER A 648 -29.95 -52.29 -97.48
CA SER A 648 -28.56 -52.31 -97.02
C SER A 648 -27.91 -50.94 -97.00
N SER A 649 -28.32 -50.03 -97.89
CA SER A 649 -27.84 -48.64 -97.88
C SER A 649 -28.40 -47.88 -96.67
N GLN A 650 -29.67 -48.09 -96.33
CA GLN A 650 -30.28 -47.57 -95.09
C GLN A 650 -29.65 -48.18 -93.83
N LEU A 651 -29.33 -49.47 -93.86
CA LEU A 651 -28.58 -50.13 -92.79
C LEU A 651 -27.20 -49.48 -92.59
N ARG A 652 -26.46 -49.22 -93.67
CA ARG A 652 -25.16 -48.53 -93.63
C ARG A 652 -25.25 -47.12 -93.04
N GLU A 653 -26.27 -46.35 -93.43
CA GLU A 653 -26.51 -45.02 -92.89
C GLU A 653 -26.87 -45.08 -91.39
N GLY A 654 -27.71 -46.04 -90.99
CA GLY A 654 -28.07 -46.24 -89.58
C GLY A 654 -26.90 -46.68 -88.69
N THR A 655 -26.00 -47.53 -89.20
CA THR A 655 -24.79 -47.93 -88.47
C THR A 655 -23.74 -46.80 -88.40
N GLU A 656 -23.65 -45.94 -89.42
CA GLU A 656 -22.80 -44.74 -89.44
C GLU A 656 -23.24 -43.77 -88.34
N GLN A 657 -24.53 -43.43 -88.29
CA GLN A 657 -25.09 -42.59 -87.24
C GLN A 657 -24.92 -43.21 -85.84
N SER A 658 -25.05 -44.54 -85.72
CA SER A 658 -24.81 -45.24 -84.47
C SER A 658 -23.33 -45.19 -84.03
N GLU A 659 -22.37 -45.32 -84.96
CA GLU A 659 -20.94 -45.15 -84.66
C GLU A 659 -20.64 -43.71 -84.20
N GLU A 660 -21.18 -42.70 -84.87
CA GLU A 660 -21.05 -41.29 -84.48
C GLU A 660 -21.63 -41.02 -83.08
N ALA A 661 -22.84 -41.51 -82.79
CA ALA A 661 -23.47 -41.34 -81.49
C ALA A 661 -22.67 -42.01 -80.35
N VAL A 662 -22.16 -43.22 -80.59
CA VAL A 662 -21.33 -43.95 -79.61
C VAL A 662 -19.97 -43.27 -79.41
N ASN A 663 -19.38 -42.69 -80.45
CA ASN A 663 -18.16 -41.90 -80.33
C ASN A 663 -18.36 -40.68 -79.44
N LEU A 664 -19.40 -39.88 -79.68
CA LEU A 664 -19.74 -38.71 -78.86
C LEU A 664 -19.98 -39.09 -77.40
N PHE A 665 -20.70 -40.18 -77.17
CA PHE A 665 -20.96 -40.70 -75.82
C PHE A 665 -19.67 -41.15 -75.11
N THR A 666 -18.79 -41.86 -75.82
CA THR A 666 -17.50 -42.33 -75.28
C THR A 666 -16.58 -41.17 -74.92
N ASP A 667 -16.51 -40.15 -75.78
CA ASP A 667 -15.69 -38.96 -75.55
C ASP A 667 -16.18 -38.16 -74.33
N ALA A 668 -17.50 -38.04 -74.17
CA ALA A 668 -18.10 -37.37 -73.01
C ALA A 668 -17.84 -38.12 -71.68
N ILE A 669 -17.90 -39.45 -71.69
CA ILE A 669 -17.55 -40.27 -70.51
C ILE A 669 -16.06 -40.22 -70.19
N THR A 670 -15.20 -40.12 -71.22
CA THR A 670 -13.76 -39.94 -71.05
C THR A 670 -13.44 -38.59 -70.39
N GLU A 671 -14.09 -37.51 -70.84
CA GLU A 671 -13.98 -36.18 -70.23
C GLU A 671 -14.43 -36.22 -68.75
N LEU A 672 -15.56 -36.88 -68.47
CA LEU A 672 -16.09 -37.08 -67.12
C LEU A 672 -15.09 -37.82 -66.21
N ASN A 673 -14.56 -38.95 -66.69
CA ASN A 673 -13.60 -39.77 -65.96
C ASN A 673 -12.28 -39.03 -65.68
N SER A 674 -11.82 -38.19 -66.61
CA SER A 674 -10.59 -37.40 -66.42
C SER A 674 -10.70 -36.33 -65.33
N ASN A 675 -11.91 -35.84 -65.07
CA ASN A 675 -12.18 -34.81 -64.05
C ASN A 675 -12.55 -35.40 -62.69
N SER A 676 -13.05 -36.64 -62.64
CA SER A 676 -13.39 -37.38 -61.43
C SER A 676 -12.30 -37.38 -60.34
N PRO A 677 -11.00 -37.62 -60.63
CA PRO A 677 -9.94 -37.58 -59.61
C PRO A 677 -9.81 -36.23 -58.88
N LYS A 678 -9.96 -35.11 -59.60
CA LYS A 678 -9.88 -33.76 -58.99
C LYS A 678 -11.02 -33.53 -58.00
N LEU A 679 -12.22 -34.01 -58.34
CA LEU A 679 -13.39 -33.93 -57.48
C LEU A 679 -13.19 -34.75 -56.18
N ASN A 680 -12.65 -35.96 -56.31
CA ASN A 680 -12.34 -36.82 -55.17
C ASN A 680 -11.25 -36.22 -54.26
N SER A 681 -10.21 -35.62 -54.84
CA SER A 681 -9.18 -34.90 -54.08
C SER A 681 -9.77 -33.71 -53.32
N GLY A 682 -10.53 -32.83 -53.97
CA GLY A 682 -11.16 -31.68 -53.31
C GLY A 682 -12.12 -32.08 -52.18
N ALA A 683 -12.87 -33.16 -52.36
CA ALA A 683 -13.74 -33.71 -51.31
C ALA A 683 -12.95 -34.28 -50.12
N THR A 684 -11.78 -34.88 -50.37
CA THR A 684 -10.91 -35.41 -49.32
C THR A 684 -10.24 -34.30 -48.52
N GLU A 685 -9.75 -33.26 -49.20
CA GLU A 685 -9.17 -32.08 -48.57
C GLU A 685 -10.18 -31.36 -47.66
N LEU A 686 -11.42 -31.18 -48.13
CA LEU A 686 -12.51 -30.61 -47.32
C LEU A 686 -12.72 -31.40 -46.03
N THR A 687 -12.84 -32.73 -46.12
CA THR A 687 -13.06 -33.59 -44.94
C THR A 687 -11.89 -33.55 -43.97
N ASN A 688 -10.66 -33.47 -44.46
CA ASN A 688 -9.48 -33.30 -43.61
C ASN A 688 -9.44 -31.93 -42.91
N GLY A 689 -9.83 -30.85 -43.60
CA GLY A 689 -9.98 -29.54 -42.97
C GLY A 689 -11.05 -29.52 -41.88
N LEU A 690 -12.18 -30.20 -42.11
CA LEU A 690 -13.24 -30.36 -41.12
C LEU A 690 -12.80 -31.22 -39.91
N LEU A 691 -11.94 -32.22 -40.12
CA LEU A 691 -11.35 -33.03 -39.07
C LEU A 691 -10.47 -32.19 -38.12
N GLU A 692 -9.60 -31.37 -38.70
CA GLU A 692 -8.73 -30.48 -37.94
C GLU A 692 -9.54 -29.44 -37.15
N PHE A 693 -10.58 -28.87 -37.76
CA PHE A 693 -11.50 -27.96 -37.09
C PHE A 693 -12.20 -28.62 -35.89
N ARG A 694 -12.73 -29.84 -36.08
CA ARG A 694 -13.31 -30.63 -34.99
C ARG A 694 -12.33 -30.79 -33.83
N ASP A 695 -11.10 -31.20 -34.11
CA ASP A 695 -10.14 -31.47 -33.02
C ASP A 695 -9.68 -30.20 -32.29
N LYS A 696 -9.48 -29.09 -33.01
CA LYS A 696 -9.18 -27.79 -32.39
C LYS A 696 -10.36 -27.25 -31.57
N SER A 697 -11.60 -27.47 -32.02
CA SER A 697 -12.79 -26.98 -31.31
C SER A 697 -12.95 -27.57 -29.90
N LYS A 698 -12.45 -28.79 -29.65
CA LYS A 698 -12.49 -29.43 -28.31
C LYS A 698 -11.74 -28.66 -27.23
N LEU A 699 -10.80 -27.77 -27.60
CA LEU A 699 -10.13 -26.89 -26.64
C LEU A 699 -11.11 -25.93 -25.93
N PHE A 700 -12.30 -25.70 -26.50
CA PHE A 700 -13.37 -24.94 -25.84
C PHE A 700 -13.98 -25.66 -24.63
N ASP A 701 -13.82 -26.98 -24.52
CA ASP A 701 -14.33 -27.73 -23.36
C ASP A 701 -13.56 -27.39 -22.06
N ASP A 702 -12.35 -26.85 -22.19
CA ASP A 702 -11.52 -26.42 -21.06
C ASP A 702 -11.80 -24.99 -20.59
N PHE A 703 -12.52 -24.17 -21.36
CA PHE A 703 -12.84 -22.77 -21.01
C PHE A 703 -13.54 -22.59 -19.65
N PRO A 704 -14.46 -23.46 -19.22
CA PRO A 704 -15.07 -23.37 -17.89
C PRO A 704 -14.04 -23.43 -16.74
N ARG A 705 -12.88 -24.08 -16.93
CA ARG A 705 -11.84 -24.16 -15.90
C ARG A 705 -11.24 -22.79 -15.57
N LEU A 706 -11.32 -21.82 -16.49
CA LEU A 706 -10.84 -20.45 -16.27
C LEU A 706 -11.60 -19.76 -15.14
N LYS A 707 -12.90 -20.02 -15.04
CA LYS A 707 -13.73 -19.53 -13.96
C LYS A 707 -13.33 -20.16 -12.63
N THR A 708 -13.21 -21.49 -12.61
CA THR A 708 -12.99 -22.24 -11.36
C THR A 708 -11.55 -22.16 -10.85
N GLU A 709 -10.56 -22.12 -11.73
CA GLU A 709 -9.13 -22.16 -11.37
C GLU A 709 -8.47 -20.78 -11.42
N GLY A 710 -9.05 -19.80 -12.12
CA GLY A 710 -8.52 -18.44 -12.25
C GLY A 710 -9.34 -17.39 -11.50
N ILE A 711 -10.55 -17.11 -11.98
CA ILE A 711 -11.38 -15.99 -11.51
C ILE A 711 -11.83 -16.20 -10.06
N ALA A 712 -12.36 -17.38 -9.73
CA ALA A 712 -12.88 -17.64 -8.39
C ALA A 712 -11.79 -17.51 -7.30
N PRO A 713 -10.60 -18.13 -7.42
CA PRO A 713 -9.51 -17.92 -6.46
C PRO A 713 -9.04 -16.46 -6.36
N MET A 714 -9.03 -15.71 -7.47
CA MET A 714 -8.68 -14.30 -7.49
C MET A 714 -9.69 -13.46 -6.69
N ARG A 715 -11.00 -13.64 -6.96
CA ARG A 715 -12.08 -12.95 -6.23
C ARG A 715 -12.06 -13.27 -4.74
N ASP A 716 -11.73 -14.51 -4.39
CA ASP A 716 -11.56 -14.94 -3.00
C ASP A 716 -10.33 -14.28 -2.34
N GLY A 717 -9.25 -14.08 -3.10
CA GLY A 717 -8.07 -13.32 -2.68
C GLY A 717 -8.37 -11.84 -2.42
N ILE A 718 -9.15 -11.21 -3.31
CA ILE A 718 -9.57 -9.80 -3.16
C ILE A 718 -10.45 -9.61 -1.91
N LYS A 719 -11.35 -10.55 -1.61
CA LYS A 719 -12.12 -10.51 -0.34
C LYS A 719 -11.24 -10.60 0.89
N LYS A 720 -10.22 -11.46 0.87
CA LYS A 720 -9.26 -11.59 1.98
C LYS A 720 -8.42 -10.33 2.14
N LEU A 721 -8.08 -9.66 1.03
CA LEU A 721 -7.44 -8.35 1.04
C LEU A 721 -8.34 -7.31 1.72
N ASP A 722 -9.60 -7.20 1.31
CA ASP A 722 -10.55 -6.24 1.91
C ASP A 722 -10.67 -6.42 3.43
N ASN A 723 -10.76 -7.67 3.90
CA ASN A 723 -10.74 -7.97 5.34
C ASN A 723 -9.43 -7.50 6.01
N GLY A 724 -8.27 -7.73 5.39
CA GLY A 724 -6.99 -7.26 5.93
C GLY A 724 -6.86 -5.74 5.95
N ILE A 725 -7.45 -5.03 4.98
CA ILE A 725 -7.51 -3.57 4.95
C ILE A 725 -8.40 -3.05 6.10
N ILE A 726 -9.53 -3.71 6.37
CA ILE A 726 -10.42 -3.38 7.49
C ILE A 726 -9.69 -3.54 8.83
N ASP A 727 -8.98 -4.66 9.02
CA ASP A 727 -8.20 -4.91 10.23
C ASP A 727 -7.10 -3.87 10.41
N LEU A 728 -6.37 -3.54 9.33
CA LEU A 728 -5.32 -2.52 9.36
C LEU A 728 -5.86 -1.12 9.68
N ASN A 729 -6.97 -0.72 9.06
CA ASN A 729 -7.61 0.56 9.35
C ASN A 729 -8.04 0.63 10.82
N SER A 730 -8.57 -0.47 11.36
CA SER A 730 -8.95 -0.56 12.77
C SER A 730 -7.72 -0.40 13.69
N GLY A 731 -6.61 -1.09 13.38
CA GLY A 731 -5.36 -0.94 14.13
C GLY A 731 -4.75 0.45 14.01
N ALA A 732 -4.87 1.12 12.86
CA ALA A 732 -4.43 2.50 12.69
C ALA A 732 -5.25 3.47 13.55
N ILE A 733 -6.58 3.26 13.66
CA ILE A 733 -7.45 4.03 14.55
C ILE A 733 -7.05 3.84 16.01
N GLU A 734 -6.87 2.59 16.46
CA GLU A 734 -6.45 2.30 17.84
C GLU A 734 -5.09 2.92 18.18
N LEU A 735 -4.12 2.83 17.25
CA LEU A 735 -2.80 3.42 17.44
C LEU A 735 -2.87 4.95 17.50
N LYS A 736 -3.76 5.56 16.70
CA LYS A 736 -4.00 7.00 16.74
C LYS A 736 -4.62 7.42 18.07
N ASP A 737 -5.64 6.71 18.54
CA ASP A 737 -6.32 7.02 19.81
C ASP A 737 -5.34 6.91 21.00
N GLY A 738 -4.52 5.85 21.01
CA GLY A 738 -3.45 5.70 22.01
C GLY A 738 -2.40 6.81 21.89
N GLY A 739 -2.06 7.20 20.67
CA GLY A 739 -1.11 8.28 20.41
C GLY A 739 -1.64 9.65 20.81
N ASP A 740 -2.92 9.93 20.63
CA ASP A 740 -3.58 11.17 21.07
C ASP A 740 -3.63 11.21 22.60
N LEU A 741 -3.91 10.08 23.27
CA LEU A 741 -3.87 9.99 24.73
C LEU A 741 -2.48 10.29 25.31
N ILE A 742 -1.40 9.82 24.67
CA ILE A 742 -0.03 10.13 25.09
C ILE A 742 0.27 11.62 24.92
N ASP A 743 -0.13 12.21 23.79
CA ASP A 743 0.07 13.64 23.53
C ASP A 743 -0.65 14.52 24.55
N ASP A 744 -1.92 14.21 24.84
CA ASP A 744 -2.71 14.93 25.85
C ASP A 744 -2.07 14.85 27.23
N ASN A 745 -1.62 13.66 27.65
CA ASN A 745 -0.94 13.49 28.93
C ASN A 745 0.41 14.23 28.98
N MET A 746 1.15 14.27 27.86
CA MET A 746 2.41 15.02 27.76
C MET A 746 2.20 16.53 27.85
N LYS A 747 1.16 17.07 27.22
CA LYS A 747 0.77 18.48 27.36
C LYS A 747 0.42 18.80 28.80
N ILE A 748 -0.41 17.99 29.45
CA ILE A 748 -0.77 18.17 30.87
C ILE A 748 0.49 18.13 31.75
N PHE A 749 1.39 17.18 31.51
CA PHE A 749 2.64 17.08 32.25
C PHE A 749 3.53 18.32 32.05
N ALA A 750 3.72 18.77 30.80
CA ALA A 750 4.49 19.96 30.48
C ALA A 750 3.90 21.22 31.11
N GLU A 751 2.57 21.39 31.06
CA GLU A 751 1.85 22.49 31.71
C GLU A 751 2.03 22.47 33.22
N LYS A 752 1.87 21.31 33.86
CA LYS A 752 2.03 21.17 35.31
C LYS A 752 3.47 21.39 35.76
N LEU A 753 4.43 20.97 34.95
CA LEU A 753 5.85 21.20 35.21
C LEU A 753 6.21 22.67 35.03
N ALA A 754 5.68 23.33 34.00
CA ALA A 754 5.84 24.77 33.82
C ALA A 754 5.20 25.55 34.98
N GLU A 755 4.02 25.15 35.45
CA GLU A 755 3.38 25.71 36.64
C GLU A 755 4.24 25.50 37.89
N PHE A 756 4.80 24.30 38.09
CA PHE A 756 5.70 24.00 39.20
C PHE A 756 6.99 24.82 39.14
N LYS A 757 7.58 25.00 37.95
CA LYS A 757 8.73 25.88 37.76
C LYS A 757 8.36 27.31 38.15
N GLN A 758 7.31 27.86 37.54
CA GLN A 758 6.93 29.26 37.72
C GLN A 758 6.52 29.59 39.16
N ARG A 759 5.69 28.74 39.78
CA ARG A 759 5.12 28.99 41.12
C ARG A 759 5.96 28.40 42.25
N GLY A 760 6.84 27.46 41.94
CA GLY A 760 7.69 26.78 42.90
C GLY A 760 9.12 27.28 42.85
N ILE A 761 9.81 27.02 41.74
CA ILE A 761 11.26 27.24 41.61
C ILE A 761 11.59 28.71 41.36
N ASP A 762 10.89 29.39 40.44
CA ASP A 762 11.14 30.80 40.12
C ASP A 762 10.76 31.71 41.30
N GLU A 763 9.66 31.38 42.00
CA GLU A 763 9.33 32.02 43.27
C GLU A 763 10.40 31.78 44.35
N LEU A 764 11.04 30.62 44.35
CA LEU A 764 12.09 30.27 45.31
C LEU A 764 13.39 31.00 44.98
N ASP A 765 13.81 31.04 43.70
CA ASP A 765 14.99 31.77 43.24
C ASP A 765 14.86 33.26 43.55
N LYS A 766 13.71 33.86 43.22
CA LYS A 766 13.40 35.26 43.55
C LYS A 766 13.54 35.56 45.04
N LYS A 767 13.13 34.64 45.91
CA LYS A 767 13.25 34.79 47.38
C LYS A 767 14.66 34.56 47.91
N THR A 768 15.58 34.06 47.09
CA THR A 768 16.99 33.98 47.43
C THR A 768 17.78 35.18 46.93
N GLU A 769 17.15 36.14 46.23
CA GLU A 769 17.82 37.34 45.69
C GLU A 769 18.28 38.32 46.78
N GLU A 770 17.60 38.38 47.92
CA GLU A 770 17.88 39.31 49.04
C GLU A 770 18.92 38.73 50.02
N LEU A 771 19.21 37.43 49.94
CA LEU A 771 20.19 36.75 50.80
C LEU A 771 21.64 37.30 50.68
N PRO A 772 22.13 37.73 49.51
CA PRO A 772 23.41 38.42 49.40
C PRO A 772 23.45 39.76 50.14
N GLU A 773 22.37 40.55 50.07
CA GLU A 773 22.26 41.83 50.80
C GLU A 773 22.31 41.57 52.31
N PHE A 774 21.53 40.60 52.78
CA PHE A 774 21.54 40.16 54.18
C PHE A 774 22.92 39.70 54.65
N LYS A 775 23.58 38.86 53.84
CA LYS A 775 24.94 38.36 54.10
C LYS A 775 25.94 39.52 54.24
N GLU A 776 25.90 40.50 53.34
CA GLU A 776 26.79 41.66 53.39
C GLU A 776 26.57 42.53 54.64
N ILE A 777 25.32 42.72 55.07
CA ILE A 777 25.00 43.46 56.30
C ILE A 777 25.52 42.73 57.53
N VAL A 778 25.27 41.42 57.63
CA VAL A 778 25.74 40.58 58.75
C VAL A 778 27.28 40.51 58.80
N ASP A 779 27.93 40.31 57.65
CA ASP A 779 29.41 40.35 57.53
C ASP A 779 29.94 41.71 58.03
N THR A 780 29.30 42.81 57.64
CA THR A 780 29.69 44.16 58.05
C THR A 780 29.49 44.41 59.54
N MET A 781 28.38 43.95 60.12
CA MET A 781 28.12 44.03 61.56
C MET A 781 29.17 43.25 62.36
N SER A 782 29.55 42.05 61.92
CA SER A 782 30.60 41.26 62.57
C SER A 782 31.97 41.96 62.45
N GLU A 783 32.30 42.53 61.29
CA GLU A 783 33.51 43.36 61.10
C GLU A 783 33.55 44.55 62.06
N LEU A 784 32.44 45.27 62.22
CA LEU A 784 32.33 46.41 63.14
C LEU A 784 32.47 46.00 64.60
N SER A 785 31.79 44.94 65.03
CA SER A 785 31.87 44.42 66.40
C SER A 785 33.31 44.01 66.75
N LYS A 786 34.02 43.35 65.84
CA LYS A 786 35.44 43.00 66.03
C LYS A 786 36.36 44.22 66.04
N LYS A 787 36.10 45.21 65.20
CA LYS A 787 36.90 46.45 65.16
C LYS A 787 36.71 47.31 66.41
N ASP A 788 35.49 47.33 66.94
CA ASP A 788 35.13 48.01 68.19
C ASP A 788 35.18 47.03 69.37
N SER A 789 36.22 46.22 69.45
CA SER A 789 36.40 45.22 70.53
C SER A 789 37.08 45.79 71.77
N SER A 790 37.55 47.03 71.72
CA SER A 790 38.27 47.70 72.81
C SER A 790 37.94 49.18 72.92
N PHE A 791 37.69 49.63 74.14
CA PHE A 791 37.52 51.03 74.51
C PHE A 791 38.86 51.75 74.71
N THR A 792 39.91 51.02 75.10
CA THR A 792 41.25 51.60 75.33
C THR A 792 42.24 51.39 74.18
N GLY A 793 41.91 50.54 73.23
CA GLY A 793 42.76 50.07 72.15
C GLY A 793 43.16 48.60 72.31
N THR A 794 43.30 47.89 71.19
CA THR A 794 43.77 46.50 71.16
C THR A 794 44.99 46.34 70.26
N THR A 795 45.73 45.26 70.45
CA THR A 795 46.92 44.85 69.68
C THR A 795 46.82 43.38 69.31
N GLU A 796 47.57 43.00 68.27
CA GLU A 796 47.70 41.60 67.89
C GLU A 796 48.30 40.80 69.06
N GLY A 797 47.67 39.67 69.42
CA GLY A 797 47.98 38.86 70.61
C GLY A 797 47.07 39.06 71.82
N PHE A 798 46.14 40.03 71.76
CA PHE A 798 45.12 40.26 72.77
C PHE A 798 43.71 39.92 72.25
N ASP A 799 42.97 39.08 72.97
CA ASP A 799 41.52 38.94 72.79
C ASP A 799 40.86 39.96 73.70
N THR A 800 40.53 41.12 73.13
CA THR A 800 40.02 42.26 73.88
C THR A 800 38.51 42.30 73.80
N LYS A 801 37.89 42.50 74.96
CA LYS A 801 36.46 42.67 75.11
C LYS A 801 36.22 43.85 76.03
N TYR A 802 35.20 44.65 75.74
CA TYR A 802 34.77 45.65 76.68
C TYR A 802 33.28 45.65 76.92
N ARG A 803 32.96 46.11 78.13
CA ARG A 803 31.61 46.45 78.55
C ARG A 803 31.65 47.79 79.24
N ILE A 804 30.56 48.52 79.13
CA ILE A 804 30.33 49.73 79.92
C ILE A 804 29.28 49.39 80.96
N ILE A 805 29.53 49.78 82.20
CA ILE A 805 28.59 49.70 83.30
C ILE A 805 28.27 51.14 83.69
N GLU A 806 27.09 51.59 83.31
CA GLU A 806 26.58 52.90 83.70
C GLU A 806 25.72 52.77 84.94
N LYS A 807 25.97 53.67 85.88
CA LYS A 807 25.10 53.93 87.01
C LYS A 807 24.49 55.30 86.80
N ILE A 808 23.18 55.33 86.55
CA ILE A 808 22.42 56.55 86.26
C ILE A 808 21.59 56.89 87.49
N LYS A 809 21.79 58.09 88.02
CA LYS A 809 21.03 58.63 89.15
C LYS A 809 20.17 59.82 88.76
#